data_AF-A0AA35RI96-F1
#
_entry.id   AF-A0AA35RI96-F1
#
_cell.length_a   1.000
_cell.length_b   1.000
_cell.length_c   1.000
_cell.angle_alpha   90.00
_cell.angle_beta   90.00
_cell.angle_gamma   90.00
#
_symmetry.space_group_name_H-M   'P 1'
#
loop_
_entity.id
_entity.type
_entity.pdbx_description
1 polymer ?
#
loop_
_entity_poly.entity_id
_entity_poly.type
_entity_poly.pdbx_seq_one_letter_code
_entity_poly.pdbx_strand_id
1 'polypeptide(L)'
;MKLASMTLVLLVLPQSLCVTLFNNLGRLHKECEAMNVSKYEYLFPGQMTQLPNIKHCAPTGIIEVLFMDNTTSFAVRQNPGNNTPSIAVYENETSSRLMCVKNNGRITKVSITLNYCRPGFFYTQQGTCDCLTSPHNPNIACSKAEGFSAVVVGHCVSRSSGKDPLLEARCAFASHGTKPVLAIEQNNTTGETLFCEKFNRKGTLCSECTRGNGLSVFSDTFDCIPCSRFRLKNLALYLVIELVPTTVFVLIILFFHIGITTGPVNGYIFFAQMVTTQLEVLFLKFGWKMYAQGNNYLATIMPQWIINPYCIWNLTFYRIFNENICISPHLREVHLLALNLVMAHYPLLLMFITYVIIELKARNIRVVTCLWRLLCFNCVRCRRVWQAKTSVIDAFASCLLLSYTKFVLVSFLYLSPSEVHDDRGRLVGRVLSLDTSLKFLSHEHTPYVAVAIVMLLTFGALPPLILTFYQFRLFQSCLDRVHLRGVAMQRFVEAFQGCYRDGTDGRIDCRFFAGIYFLFRCTILMITALLPSYPAVFTAIIITLSLFLLLFAIFRPYKKQRYNIIDSAIIFLFITITALQLYMYYKLHQTFTVSHVFTFYHFLLSVPLVYITVYVVNWLYQQWKQRHNRRSNTPADRQPEFYRESALEERVPLRGEPSGYSARNPVSQTEVSIENLLEDERNEGEIDGQGPRGGEGTGREVREGREQLWRSAVGAWGDWYRWWQSYTSGQRKAKHFSTS
;
A
#
# COMPACT_ATOMS: atom_id res chain seq x y z
N MET A 1 -0.30 -28.43 -21.79
CA MET A 1 0.24 -27.44 -20.82
C MET A 1 -0.44 -26.06 -20.86
N LYS A 2 -0.87 -25.52 -22.02
CA LYS A 2 -1.60 -24.24 -22.09
C LYS A 2 -3.06 -24.26 -21.56
N LEU A 3 -3.74 -25.41 -21.61
CA LEU A 3 -5.10 -25.55 -21.05
C LEU A 3 -5.12 -25.78 -19.52
N ALA A 4 -4.08 -26.43 -18.98
CA ALA A 4 -4.03 -26.86 -17.58
C ALA A 4 -3.92 -25.68 -16.58
N SER A 5 -3.40 -24.52 -16.99
CA SER A 5 -3.35 -23.35 -16.11
C SER A 5 -4.66 -22.57 -16.03
N MET A 6 -5.55 -22.68 -17.04
CA MET A 6 -6.89 -22.09 -16.97
C MET A 6 -7.85 -22.96 -16.14
N THR A 7 -7.71 -24.28 -16.21
CA THR A 7 -8.53 -25.20 -15.40
C THR A 7 -8.18 -25.10 -13.90
N LEU A 8 -6.93 -24.79 -13.55
CA LEU A 8 -6.51 -24.63 -12.14
C LEU A 8 -7.06 -23.37 -11.48
N VAL A 9 -7.25 -22.27 -12.23
CA VAL A 9 -7.84 -21.02 -11.71
C VAL A 9 -9.34 -21.18 -11.46
N LEU A 10 -10.03 -22.03 -12.24
CA LEU A 10 -11.44 -22.36 -12.02
C LEU A 10 -11.67 -23.44 -10.94
N LEU A 11 -10.66 -24.26 -10.62
CA LEU A 11 -10.76 -25.32 -9.61
C LEU A 11 -10.44 -24.87 -8.17
N VAL A 12 -9.92 -23.65 -7.97
CA VAL A 12 -9.55 -23.12 -6.64
C VAL A 12 -10.66 -22.24 -6.03
N LEU A 13 -11.72 -21.93 -6.77
CA LEU A 13 -12.90 -21.27 -6.22
C LEU A 13 -13.88 -22.33 -5.68
N PRO A 14 -14.26 -22.29 -4.39
CA PRO A 14 -15.34 -23.12 -3.86
C PRO A 14 -16.61 -22.87 -4.68
N GLN A 15 -17.28 -23.91 -5.19
CA GLN A 15 -18.53 -23.78 -5.94
C GLN A 15 -19.60 -22.97 -5.18
N SER A 16 -19.55 -22.99 -3.85
CA SER A 16 -20.42 -22.17 -2.98
C SER A 16 -20.20 -20.66 -3.11
N LEU A 17 -18.98 -20.20 -3.43
CA LEU A 17 -18.68 -18.77 -3.60
C LEU A 17 -19.24 -18.22 -4.91
N CYS A 18 -19.23 -19.02 -5.99
CA CYS A 18 -19.73 -18.62 -7.29
C CYS A 18 -21.26 -18.46 -7.28
N VAL A 19 -21.97 -19.36 -6.60
CA VAL A 19 -23.43 -19.30 -6.41
C VAL A 19 -23.85 -18.10 -5.55
N THR A 20 -23.07 -17.78 -4.51
CA THR A 20 -23.37 -16.64 -3.63
C THR A 20 -23.13 -15.29 -4.33
N LEU A 21 -22.12 -15.20 -5.20
CA LEU A 21 -21.83 -14.01 -6.01
C LEU A 21 -22.91 -13.75 -7.06
N PHE A 22 -23.36 -14.79 -7.77
CA PHE A 22 -24.45 -14.66 -8.76
C PHE A 22 -25.79 -14.30 -8.10
N ASN A 23 -26.10 -14.89 -6.95
CA ASN A 23 -27.34 -14.59 -6.22
C ASN A 23 -27.35 -13.15 -5.66
N ASN A 24 -26.21 -12.60 -5.26
CA ASN A 24 -26.12 -11.22 -4.76
C ASN A 24 -26.15 -10.18 -5.90
N LEU A 25 -25.58 -10.49 -7.08
CA LEU A 25 -25.69 -9.64 -8.27
C LEU A 25 -27.12 -9.58 -8.82
N GLY A 26 -27.86 -10.70 -8.78
CA GLY A 26 -29.29 -10.73 -9.12
C GLY A 26 -30.18 -9.96 -8.13
N ARG A 27 -29.76 -9.83 -6.87
CA ARG A 27 -30.48 -9.08 -5.83
C ARG A 27 -30.26 -7.57 -5.95
N LEU A 28 -29.03 -7.15 -6.27
CA LEU A 28 -28.68 -5.74 -6.54
C LEU A 28 -29.36 -5.17 -7.78
N HIS A 29 -29.65 -5.99 -8.80
CA HIS A 29 -30.38 -5.52 -9.98
C HIS A 29 -31.87 -5.25 -9.69
N LYS A 30 -32.49 -6.02 -8.78
CA LYS A 30 -33.90 -5.83 -8.38
C LYS A 30 -34.14 -4.66 -7.42
N GLU A 31 -33.12 -4.22 -6.69
CA GLU A 31 -33.24 -3.07 -5.77
C GLU A 31 -33.05 -1.71 -6.48
N CYS A 32 -32.50 -1.68 -7.71
CA CYS A 32 -32.36 -0.46 -8.50
C CYS A 32 -33.62 -0.05 -9.30
N GLU A 33 -34.61 -0.94 -9.48
CA GLU A 33 -35.86 -0.62 -10.19
C GLU A 33 -36.96 -0.02 -9.29
N ALA A 34 -36.74 0.10 -7.97
CA ALA A 34 -37.79 0.46 -7.01
C ALA A 34 -37.71 1.90 -6.43
N MET A 35 -36.84 2.78 -6.93
CA MET A 35 -36.77 4.18 -6.44
C MET A 35 -37.40 5.16 -7.43
N ASN A 36 -38.72 5.36 -7.28
CA ASN A 36 -39.44 6.47 -7.88
C ASN A 36 -39.30 7.69 -6.94
N VAL A 37 -38.59 8.73 -7.39
CA VAL A 37 -38.29 9.95 -6.62
C VAL A 37 -39.42 10.96 -6.80
N SER A 38 -40.14 11.28 -5.73
CA SER A 38 -41.01 12.46 -5.66
C SER A 38 -40.25 13.67 -5.13
N LYS A 39 -40.38 14.78 -5.87
CA LYS A 39 -39.88 16.13 -5.59
C LYS A 39 -40.38 16.67 -4.24
N TYR A 40 -39.49 17.30 -3.49
CA TYR A 40 -39.87 18.30 -2.48
C TYR A 40 -39.15 19.62 -2.77
N GLU A 41 -39.93 20.70 -2.79
CA GLU A 41 -39.53 22.08 -2.97
C GLU A 41 -39.08 22.69 -1.63
N TYR A 42 -38.03 23.52 -1.69
CA TYR A 42 -37.49 24.26 -0.56
C TYR A 42 -38.21 25.61 -0.40
N LEU A 43 -38.57 25.97 0.83
CA LEU A 43 -38.91 27.34 1.23
C LEU A 43 -38.04 27.76 2.43
N PHE A 44 -37.30 28.86 2.25
CA PHE A 44 -36.47 29.52 3.27
C PHE A 44 -37.33 30.34 4.27
N PRO A 45 -36.82 30.63 5.49
CA PRO A 45 -37.60 31.25 6.56
C PRO A 45 -37.51 32.79 6.53
N GLY A 46 -38.65 33.44 6.79
CA GLY A 46 -38.78 34.88 6.99
C GLY A 46 -39.20 35.24 8.42
N GLN A 47 -38.40 36.11 9.02
CA GLN A 47 -38.69 37.16 10.01
C GLN A 47 -39.36 36.83 11.37
N MET A 48 -38.60 37.19 12.42
CA MET A 48 -39.05 37.43 13.79
C MET A 48 -40.03 38.59 13.89
N THR A 49 -41.10 38.41 14.67
CA THR A 49 -41.87 39.50 15.28
C THR A 49 -42.04 39.22 16.78
N GLN A 50 -41.68 40.22 17.58
CA GLN A 50 -41.95 40.32 19.02
C GLN A 50 -43.46 40.47 19.30
N LEU A 51 -43.94 39.95 20.44
CA LEU A 51 -45.04 40.45 21.32
C LEU A 51 -45.45 39.34 22.32
N PRO A 52 -46.23 39.62 23.40
CA PRO A 52 -46.01 40.52 24.52
C PRO A 52 -45.97 39.77 25.88
N ASN A 53 -45.59 40.51 26.94
CA ASN A 53 -45.79 40.13 28.34
C ASN A 53 -47.28 39.84 28.63
N ILE A 54 -47.59 38.63 29.13
CA ILE A 54 -48.90 38.29 29.67
C ILE A 54 -48.80 38.09 31.19
N LYS A 55 -49.49 38.98 31.92
CA LYS A 55 -49.84 38.83 33.34
C LYS A 55 -51.25 38.22 33.43
N HIS A 56 -51.40 37.27 34.35
CA HIS A 56 -52.63 36.64 34.88
C HIS A 56 -53.21 35.41 34.14
N CYS A 57 -53.29 34.30 34.89
CA CYS A 57 -54.12 33.13 34.58
C CYS A 57 -55.36 33.11 35.52
N ALA A 58 -56.56 33.14 34.94
CA ALA A 58 -57.85 33.02 35.63
C ALA A 58 -58.13 31.58 36.13
N PRO A 59 -59.16 31.35 36.98
CA PRO A 59 -59.46 30.05 37.57
C PRO A 59 -60.66 29.39 36.88
N THR A 60 -60.40 28.47 35.95
CA THR A 60 -61.39 27.50 35.47
C THR A 60 -60.77 26.11 35.50
N GLY A 61 -61.52 25.13 36.00
CA GLY A 61 -61.07 23.75 36.26
C GLY A 61 -60.85 22.92 35.00
N ILE A 62 -59.93 23.36 34.14
CA ILE A 62 -59.43 22.65 32.97
C ILE A 62 -57.91 22.71 33.06
N ILE A 63 -57.24 21.57 32.89
CA ILE A 63 -55.78 21.50 32.80
C ILE A 63 -55.39 22.06 31.43
N GLU A 64 -55.30 23.39 31.30
CA GLU A 64 -54.69 24.02 30.14
C GLU A 64 -53.18 24.04 30.32
N VAL A 65 -52.48 23.26 29.49
CA VAL A 65 -51.03 23.32 29.35
C VAL A 65 -50.73 24.23 28.17
N LEU A 66 -50.53 25.52 28.44
CA LEU A 66 -50.17 26.53 27.43
C LEU A 66 -48.66 26.45 27.15
N PHE A 67 -48.27 26.19 25.90
CA PHE A 67 -46.88 26.34 25.44
C PHE A 67 -46.79 27.30 24.26
N MET A 68 -45.75 28.13 24.30
CA MET A 68 -45.30 28.97 23.19
C MET A 68 -44.24 28.21 22.38
N ASP A 69 -44.67 27.30 21.51
CA ASP A 69 -43.99 26.95 20.25
C ASP A 69 -44.82 25.91 19.46
N ASN A 70 -45.05 26.17 18.18
CA ASN A 70 -46.07 25.51 17.35
C ASN A 70 -45.71 24.12 16.78
N THR A 71 -44.63 23.47 17.23
CA THR A 71 -44.08 22.28 16.52
C THR A 71 -44.12 20.95 17.29
N THR A 72 -44.65 20.90 18.51
CA THR A 72 -44.76 19.64 19.27
C THR A 72 -46.16 19.43 19.84
N SER A 73 -46.73 18.24 19.62
CA SER A 73 -48.00 17.81 20.23
C SER A 73 -47.74 16.73 21.29
N PHE A 74 -48.43 16.83 22.42
CA PHE A 74 -48.34 15.86 23.52
C PHE A 74 -49.71 15.21 23.76
N ALA A 75 -49.73 13.91 24.02
CA ALA A 75 -50.93 13.19 24.41
C ALA A 75 -50.88 12.88 25.91
N VAL A 76 -51.77 13.49 26.69
CA VAL A 76 -51.95 13.15 28.11
C VAL A 76 -53.01 12.05 28.19
N ARG A 77 -52.59 10.83 28.59
CA ARG A 77 -53.52 9.73 28.85
C ARG A 77 -53.87 9.70 30.32
N GLN A 78 -55.08 10.14 30.66
CA GLN A 78 -55.61 10.00 32.02
C GLN A 78 -56.08 8.57 32.22
N ASN A 79 -55.50 7.86 33.19
CA ASN A 79 -55.91 6.51 33.55
C ASN A 79 -57.08 6.63 34.55
N PRO A 80 -58.31 6.17 34.24
CA PRO A 80 -59.52 6.50 35.01
C PRO A 80 -59.65 5.82 36.38
N GLY A 81 -58.55 5.40 37.01
CA GLY A 81 -58.54 4.77 38.33
C GLY A 81 -57.42 5.24 39.27
N ASN A 82 -56.63 6.24 38.89
CA ASN A 82 -55.52 6.74 39.70
C ASN A 82 -55.55 8.27 39.77
N ASN A 83 -55.65 8.85 40.97
CA ASN A 83 -55.77 10.30 41.21
C ASN A 83 -54.48 11.09 40.91
N THR A 84 -53.46 10.47 40.33
CA THR A 84 -52.20 11.09 39.92
C THR A 84 -52.09 11.09 38.39
N PRO A 85 -52.10 12.26 37.73
CA PRO A 85 -51.87 12.33 36.29
C PRO A 85 -50.42 11.99 35.98
N SER A 86 -50.21 10.91 35.23
CA SER A 86 -48.92 10.58 34.62
C SER A 86 -48.79 11.31 33.28
N ILE A 87 -47.85 12.25 33.17
CA ILE A 87 -47.56 12.96 31.93
C ILE A 87 -46.31 12.32 31.31
N ALA A 88 -46.45 11.73 30.12
CA ALA A 88 -45.31 11.32 29.30
C ALA A 88 -44.99 12.45 28.33
N VAL A 89 -43.80 13.05 28.47
CA VAL A 89 -43.30 14.11 27.60
C VAL A 89 -42.29 13.50 26.63
N TYR A 90 -42.57 13.62 25.33
CA TYR A 90 -41.66 13.22 24.26
C TYR A 90 -41.02 14.48 23.69
N GLU A 91 -39.86 14.84 24.22
CA GLU A 91 -39.08 15.96 23.70
C GLU A 91 -37.68 15.44 23.37
N ASN A 92 -37.19 15.75 22.17
CA ASN A 92 -35.86 15.35 21.72
C ASN A 92 -34.79 16.37 22.16
N GLU A 93 -35.15 17.30 23.05
CA GLU A 93 -34.29 18.38 23.53
C GLU A 93 -34.13 18.37 25.06
N THR A 94 -32.89 18.60 25.48
CA THR A 94 -32.47 18.80 26.86
C THR A 94 -32.87 20.20 27.35
N SER A 95 -34.10 20.35 27.79
CA SER A 95 -34.38 21.36 28.80
C SER A 95 -35.21 20.73 29.90
N SER A 96 -34.72 20.84 31.14
CA SER A 96 -35.55 20.64 32.32
C SER A 96 -36.58 21.76 32.33
N ARG A 97 -37.63 21.62 31.54
CA ARG A 97 -38.75 22.56 31.52
C ARG A 97 -39.54 22.32 32.79
N LEU A 98 -39.51 23.34 33.64
CA LEU A 98 -40.40 23.41 34.78
C LEU A 98 -41.82 23.58 34.26
N MET A 99 -42.54 22.48 34.13
CA MET A 99 -43.97 22.53 33.89
C MET A 99 -44.66 22.75 35.23
N CYS A 100 -45.24 23.94 35.40
CA CYS A 100 -46.16 24.22 36.49
C CYS A 100 -47.52 23.68 36.10
N VAL A 101 -47.92 22.54 36.66
CA VAL A 101 -49.28 22.03 36.49
C VAL A 101 -50.13 22.61 37.61
N LYS A 102 -51.10 23.46 37.25
CA LYS A 102 -52.08 24.03 38.20
C LYS A 102 -53.28 23.10 38.28
N ASN A 103 -53.48 22.45 39.42
CA ASN A 103 -54.65 21.61 39.68
C ASN A 103 -55.38 22.16 40.93
N ASN A 104 -56.67 22.47 40.80
CA ASN A 104 -57.52 23.01 41.88
C ASN A 104 -56.89 24.18 42.69
N GLY A 105 -56.25 25.13 42.00
CA GLY A 105 -55.66 26.31 42.65
C GLY A 105 -54.28 26.10 43.29
N ARG A 106 -53.75 24.86 43.33
CA ARG A 106 -52.39 24.58 43.81
C ARG A 106 -51.43 24.45 42.61
N ILE A 107 -50.36 25.25 42.63
CA ILE A 107 -49.27 25.13 41.66
C ILE A 107 -48.32 24.05 42.16
N THR A 108 -48.28 22.90 41.49
CA THR A 108 -47.35 21.81 41.80
C THR A 108 -46.18 21.85 40.83
N LYS A 109 -44.96 21.93 41.39
CA LYS A 109 -43.71 21.86 40.64
C LYS A 109 -43.46 20.41 40.24
N VAL A 110 -43.63 20.08 38.96
CA VAL A 110 -43.32 18.75 38.44
C VAL A 110 -41.88 18.77 37.92
N SER A 111 -41.01 17.96 38.52
CA SER A 111 -39.66 17.73 37.99
C SER A 111 -39.72 16.59 36.98
N ILE A 112 -39.55 16.89 35.70
CA ILE A 112 -39.48 15.89 34.63
C ILE A 112 -38.00 15.55 34.43
N THR A 113 -37.61 14.35 34.84
CA THR A 113 -36.32 13.75 34.47
C THR A 113 -36.48 12.98 33.18
N LEU A 114 -35.90 13.50 32.09
CA LEU A 114 -35.76 12.78 30.84
C LEU A 114 -34.66 11.72 31.00
N ASN A 115 -35.04 10.45 30.93
CA ASN A 115 -34.09 9.36 30.84
C ASN A 115 -33.61 9.27 29.38
N TYR A 116 -32.31 9.05 29.17
CA TYR A 116 -31.78 8.80 27.83
C TYR A 116 -31.68 7.29 27.60
N CYS A 117 -32.03 6.84 26.41
CA CYS A 117 -31.70 5.49 26.00
C CYS A 117 -30.18 5.32 25.92
N ARG A 118 -29.73 4.10 26.23
CA ARG A 118 -28.33 3.72 26.07
C ARG A 118 -27.93 3.89 24.59
N PRO A 119 -26.65 4.20 24.29
CA PRO A 119 -26.13 4.12 22.93
C PRO A 119 -26.62 2.86 22.19
N GLY A 120 -27.15 3.01 20.97
CA GLY A 120 -27.75 1.90 20.19
C GLY A 120 -29.19 1.55 20.54
N PHE A 121 -29.77 2.11 21.61
CA PHE A 121 -31.18 2.00 21.94
C PHE A 121 -31.92 3.30 21.60
N PHE A 122 -33.16 3.19 21.15
CA PHE A 122 -33.99 4.32 20.75
C PHE A 122 -35.32 4.29 21.48
N TYR A 123 -35.85 5.48 21.73
CA TYR A 123 -37.21 5.60 22.25
C TYR A 123 -38.21 5.13 21.20
N THR A 124 -38.95 4.09 21.53
CA THR A 124 -40.14 3.70 20.79
C THR A 124 -41.28 4.66 21.08
N GLN A 125 -42.31 4.67 20.22
CA GLN A 125 -43.55 5.42 20.45
C GLN A 125 -44.25 5.02 21.77
N GLN A 126 -43.89 3.87 22.35
CA GLN A 126 -44.42 3.37 23.62
C GLN A 126 -43.63 3.90 24.84
N GLY A 127 -42.63 4.76 24.63
CA GLY A 127 -41.80 5.29 25.72
C GLY A 127 -40.79 4.28 26.28
N THR A 128 -40.56 3.16 25.59
CA THR A 128 -39.54 2.17 25.98
C THR A 128 -38.30 2.30 25.10
N CYS A 129 -37.12 2.12 25.68
CA CYS A 129 -35.87 2.04 24.93
C CYS A 129 -35.77 0.67 24.27
N ASP A 130 -35.84 0.63 22.95
CA ASP A 130 -35.67 -0.61 22.19
C ASP A 130 -34.40 -0.59 21.36
N CYS A 131 -33.78 -1.75 21.27
CA CYS A 131 -32.61 -1.95 20.41
C CYS A 131 -33.13 -1.99 18.98
N LEU A 132 -32.81 -0.98 18.16
CA LEU A 132 -33.08 -1.11 16.73
C LEU A 132 -32.07 -2.14 16.20
N THR A 133 -32.52 -3.38 16.02
CA THR A 133 -31.89 -4.37 15.13
C THR A 133 -32.06 -3.99 13.67
N SER A 134 -32.12 -2.68 13.39
CA SER A 134 -32.36 -2.17 12.05
C SER A 134 -31.15 -2.47 11.18
N PRO A 135 -31.36 -2.90 9.92
CA PRO A 135 -30.27 -3.04 8.96
C PRO A 135 -29.52 -1.72 8.70
N HIS A 136 -30.03 -0.58 9.18
CA HIS A 136 -29.47 0.75 8.95
C HIS A 136 -28.33 1.17 9.90
N ASN A 137 -28.09 0.45 11.01
CA ASN A 137 -26.92 0.73 11.86
C ASN A 137 -26.13 -0.57 12.18
N PRO A 138 -25.35 -1.09 11.21
CA PRO A 138 -24.63 -2.36 11.37
C PRO A 138 -23.48 -2.30 12.39
N ASN A 139 -23.14 -1.12 12.91
CA ASN A 139 -21.87 -0.90 13.62
C ASN A 139 -22.03 -0.74 15.14
N ILE A 140 -23.27 -0.59 15.62
CA ILE A 140 -23.60 -0.64 17.05
C ILE A 140 -24.49 -1.86 17.27
N ALA A 141 -23.93 -2.90 17.87
CA ALA A 141 -24.72 -4.06 18.25
C ALA A 141 -25.32 -3.84 19.65
N CYS A 142 -26.62 -4.06 19.80
CA CYS A 142 -27.29 -4.03 21.08
C CYS A 142 -28.00 -5.36 21.34
N SER A 143 -28.08 -5.75 22.62
CA SER A 143 -28.85 -6.91 23.07
C SER A 143 -29.83 -6.47 24.13
N LYS A 144 -31.13 -6.57 23.83
CA LYS A 144 -32.20 -6.28 24.79
C LYS A 144 -32.18 -7.25 25.97
N ALA A 145 -31.89 -8.54 25.71
CA ALA A 145 -31.90 -9.60 26.71
C ALA A 145 -30.77 -9.43 27.74
N GLU A 146 -29.57 -9.09 27.27
CA GLU A 146 -28.40 -8.91 28.15
C GLU A 146 -28.25 -7.44 28.62
N GLY A 147 -29.05 -6.53 28.08
CA GLY A 147 -29.03 -5.11 28.43
C GLY A 147 -27.74 -4.37 28.02
N PHE A 148 -26.87 -4.94 27.19
CA PHE A 148 -25.65 -4.26 26.76
C PHE A 148 -25.81 -3.64 25.37
N SER A 149 -25.03 -2.58 25.14
CA SER A 149 -24.72 -2.05 23.82
C SER A 149 -23.23 -2.18 23.62
N ALA A 150 -22.80 -2.40 22.38
CA ALA A 150 -21.42 -2.60 22.08
C ALA A 150 -21.10 -2.11 20.66
N VAL A 151 -19.90 -1.55 20.51
CA VAL A 151 -19.41 -1.02 19.24
C VAL A 151 -18.65 -2.10 18.49
N VAL A 152 -18.93 -2.25 17.20
CA VAL A 152 -18.18 -3.14 16.31
C VAL A 152 -16.71 -2.68 16.25
N VAL A 153 -15.79 -3.63 16.37
CA VAL A 153 -14.35 -3.36 16.33
C VAL A 153 -13.96 -2.56 15.08
N GLY A 154 -13.10 -1.54 15.24
CA GLY A 154 -12.70 -0.62 14.17
C GLY A 154 -13.61 0.61 14.01
N HIS A 155 -14.69 0.68 14.80
CA HIS A 155 -15.53 1.86 14.91
C HIS A 155 -15.32 2.53 16.27
N CYS A 156 -15.41 3.85 16.26
CA CYS A 156 -15.39 4.71 17.44
C CYS A 156 -16.73 5.41 17.56
N VAL A 157 -17.19 5.53 18.80
CA VAL A 157 -18.35 6.31 19.15
C VAL A 157 -17.94 7.42 20.10
N SER A 158 -18.55 8.59 19.93
CA SER A 158 -18.36 9.71 20.84
C SER A 158 -19.60 10.60 20.83
N ARG A 159 -19.80 11.35 21.91
CA ARG A 159 -20.67 12.52 21.87
C ARG A 159 -19.78 13.76 21.69
N SER A 160 -20.28 14.80 21.02
CA SER A 160 -19.52 16.06 20.88
C SER A 160 -19.83 17.05 22.01
N SER A 161 -21.05 16.98 22.55
CA SER A 161 -21.49 17.66 23.76
C SER A 161 -22.64 16.87 24.37
N GLY A 162 -22.98 17.09 25.65
CA GLY A 162 -24.07 16.36 26.32
C GLY A 162 -25.43 16.41 25.61
N LYS A 163 -25.63 17.35 24.67
CA LYS A 163 -26.85 17.50 23.88
C LYS A 163 -26.75 16.93 22.47
N ASP A 164 -25.55 16.68 21.97
CA ASP A 164 -25.35 16.24 20.59
C ASP A 164 -25.70 14.76 20.41
N PRO A 165 -26.14 14.36 19.20
CA PRO A 165 -26.32 12.96 18.88
C PRO A 165 -25.02 12.19 19.10
N LEU A 166 -25.15 10.89 19.40
CA LEU A 166 -24.00 10.01 19.40
C LEU A 166 -23.46 9.95 17.97
N LEU A 167 -22.19 10.27 17.79
CA LEU A 167 -21.51 10.17 16.52
C LEU A 167 -20.72 8.87 16.46
N GLU A 168 -20.79 8.21 15.33
CA GLU A 168 -20.10 6.97 15.04
C GLU A 168 -19.31 7.11 13.74
N ALA A 169 -18.05 6.72 13.77
CA ALA A 169 -17.20 6.68 12.58
C ALA A 169 -16.14 5.60 12.73
N ARG A 170 -15.46 5.29 11.64
CA ARG A 170 -14.30 4.40 11.68
C ARG A 170 -13.08 5.07 12.27
N CYS A 171 -12.28 4.28 12.99
CA CYS A 171 -11.05 4.74 13.62
C CYS A 171 -10.03 3.60 13.71
N ALA A 172 -8.76 3.94 13.55
CA ALA A 172 -7.67 2.97 13.46
C ALA A 172 -7.39 2.19 14.77
N PHE A 173 -7.51 2.90 15.91
CA PHE A 173 -7.06 2.40 17.22
C PHE A 173 -8.11 1.55 17.97
N ALA A 174 -9.40 1.61 17.63
CA ALA A 174 -10.45 0.82 18.31
C ALA A 174 -10.42 -0.69 18.00
N SER A 175 -9.31 -1.15 17.44
CA SER A 175 -9.09 -2.51 16.96
C SER A 175 -8.47 -3.45 18.00
N HIS A 176 -8.06 -2.93 19.16
CA HIS A 176 -7.30 -3.65 20.19
C HIS A 176 -8.13 -4.54 21.14
N GLY A 177 -9.44 -4.74 20.87
CA GLY A 177 -10.30 -5.61 21.67
C GLY A 177 -10.25 -7.08 21.26
N THR A 178 -10.11 -8.00 22.22
CA THR A 178 -10.22 -9.46 21.96
C THR A 178 -11.64 -9.88 21.56
N LYS A 179 -12.65 -9.14 22.02
CA LYS A 179 -14.07 -9.36 21.70
C LYS A 179 -14.48 -8.64 20.41
N PRO A 180 -15.39 -9.21 19.58
CA PRO A 180 -15.88 -8.57 18.33
C PRO A 180 -16.71 -7.33 18.56
N VAL A 181 -17.10 -7.13 19.81
CA VAL A 181 -17.86 -5.98 20.22
C VAL A 181 -17.29 -5.47 21.53
N LEU A 182 -17.08 -4.17 21.62
CA LEU A 182 -16.62 -3.52 22.85
C LEU A 182 -17.84 -3.02 23.62
N ALA A 183 -18.12 -3.60 24.79
CA ALA A 183 -19.27 -3.22 25.60
C ALA A 183 -19.14 -1.77 26.08
N ILE A 184 -20.22 -1.01 25.93
CA ILE A 184 -20.37 0.36 26.45
C ILE A 184 -20.95 0.23 27.87
N GLU A 185 -20.16 0.58 28.89
CA GLU A 185 -20.59 0.50 30.28
C GLU A 185 -21.62 1.60 30.61
N GLN A 186 -22.59 1.28 31.47
CA GLN A 186 -23.86 2.00 31.61
C GLN A 186 -23.85 3.17 32.60
N ASN A 187 -22.87 3.24 33.51
CA ASN A 187 -22.99 4.06 34.73
C ASN A 187 -22.49 5.51 34.59
N ASN A 188 -21.88 5.89 33.47
CA ASN A 188 -21.33 7.24 33.32
C ASN A 188 -22.12 8.04 32.28
N THR A 189 -22.95 8.96 32.78
CA THR A 189 -23.80 9.88 31.99
C THR A 189 -23.01 10.82 31.08
N THR A 190 -21.69 10.94 31.27
CA THR A 190 -20.76 11.57 30.32
C THR A 190 -20.11 10.50 29.45
N GLY A 191 -20.87 9.91 28.52
CA GLY A 191 -20.43 8.79 27.66
C GLY A 191 -19.18 9.03 26.80
N GLU A 192 -18.62 10.24 26.80
CA GLU A 192 -17.36 10.59 26.11
C GLU A 192 -16.11 10.02 26.80
N THR A 193 -16.11 9.87 28.13
CA THR A 193 -14.86 9.55 28.85
C THR A 193 -14.48 8.08 28.71
N LEU A 194 -15.41 7.14 28.91
CA LEU A 194 -15.01 5.76 29.21
C LEU A 194 -14.46 4.95 28.02
N PHE A 195 -14.96 5.14 26.79
CA PHE A 195 -14.47 4.38 25.63
C PHE A 195 -13.07 4.85 25.21
N CYS A 196 -12.89 6.16 25.07
CA CYS A 196 -11.63 6.75 24.62
C CYS A 196 -10.53 6.66 25.70
N GLU A 197 -10.89 6.72 26.99
CA GLU A 197 -9.96 6.68 28.12
C GLU A 197 -9.18 5.37 28.20
N LYS A 198 -9.78 4.23 27.82
CA LYS A 198 -9.07 2.93 27.71
C LYS A 198 -7.86 2.97 26.76
N PHE A 199 -7.86 3.92 25.82
CA PHE A 199 -6.80 4.12 24.85
C PHE A 199 -5.99 5.40 25.10
N ASN A 200 -6.12 6.02 26.28
CA ASN A 200 -5.52 7.32 26.60
C ASN A 200 -5.91 8.42 25.58
N ARG A 201 -7.10 8.34 24.99
CA ARG A 201 -7.63 9.28 24.00
C ARG A 201 -8.81 10.09 24.54
N LYS A 202 -9.14 11.19 23.87
CA LYS A 202 -10.24 12.13 24.17
C LYS A 202 -10.70 12.81 22.88
N GLY A 203 -11.72 13.66 23.00
CA GLY A 203 -12.27 14.44 21.88
C GLY A 203 -13.25 13.65 21.03
N THR A 204 -13.86 14.33 20.05
CA THR A 204 -14.82 13.72 19.12
C THR A 204 -14.15 12.56 18.39
N LEU A 205 -14.79 11.39 18.46
CA LEU A 205 -14.36 10.10 17.90
C LEU A 205 -12.96 9.66 18.37
N CYS A 206 -12.59 10.06 19.60
CA CYS A 206 -11.29 9.84 20.23
C CYS A 206 -10.09 10.25 19.36
N SER A 207 -10.23 11.35 18.61
CA SER A 207 -9.20 11.85 17.70
C SER A 207 -7.97 12.44 18.38
N GLU A 208 -8.01 12.77 19.67
CA GLU A 208 -6.88 13.39 20.37
C GLU A 208 -6.34 12.51 21.49
N CYS A 209 -5.04 12.57 21.78
CA CYS A 209 -4.49 12.00 23.00
C CYS A 209 -4.87 12.83 24.24
N THR A 210 -5.03 12.17 25.38
CA THR A 210 -5.20 12.80 26.69
C THR A 210 -3.97 13.63 27.10
N ARG A 211 -4.13 14.57 28.04
CA ARG A 211 -3.04 15.46 28.46
C ARG A 211 -1.85 14.64 29.01
N GLY A 212 -0.65 14.93 28.52
CA GLY A 212 0.58 14.23 28.89
C GLY A 212 0.90 13.02 28.01
N ASN A 213 -0.05 12.57 27.18
CA ASN A 213 0.16 11.53 26.19
C ASN A 213 0.32 12.13 24.78
N GLY A 214 0.92 11.38 23.87
CA GLY A 214 1.03 11.73 22.46
C GLY A 214 1.12 10.50 21.58
N LEU A 215 0.98 10.69 20.27
CA LEU A 215 0.98 9.59 19.31
C LEU A 215 2.37 8.94 19.24
N SER A 216 2.41 7.61 19.29
CA SER A 216 3.60 6.83 18.95
C SER A 216 3.88 6.93 17.46
N VAL A 217 5.10 7.33 17.10
CA VAL A 217 5.50 7.51 15.69
C VAL A 217 5.86 6.17 15.02
N PHE A 218 6.09 5.12 15.81
CA PHE A 218 6.41 3.78 15.32
C PHE A 218 5.21 2.82 15.39
N SER A 219 4.07 3.26 15.94
CA SER A 219 2.86 2.46 15.98
C SER A 219 2.01 2.68 14.73
N ASP A 220 1.71 1.60 14.02
CA ASP A 220 0.77 1.62 12.89
C ASP A 220 -0.68 1.85 13.36
N THR A 221 -0.99 1.71 14.65
CA THR A 221 -2.33 1.96 15.21
C THR A 221 -2.47 3.33 15.86
N PHE A 222 -1.43 4.18 15.75
CA PHE A 222 -1.39 5.51 16.35
C PHE A 222 -1.65 5.48 17.87
N ASP A 223 -1.05 4.53 18.59
CA ASP A 223 -1.31 4.40 20.03
C ASP A 223 -0.87 5.66 20.79
N CYS A 224 -1.70 6.12 21.72
CA CYS A 224 -1.36 7.23 22.61
C CYS A 224 -0.52 6.71 23.78
N ILE A 225 0.74 7.13 23.82
CA ILE A 225 1.70 6.74 24.85
C ILE A 225 2.12 7.95 25.71
N PRO A 226 2.59 7.74 26.95
CA PRO A 226 3.14 8.80 27.79
C PRO A 226 4.29 9.53 27.10
N CYS A 227 4.14 10.84 26.91
CA CYS A 227 5.15 11.65 26.24
C CYS A 227 6.12 12.22 27.29
N SER A 228 7.36 11.74 27.32
CA SER A 228 8.39 12.25 28.23
C SER A 228 8.76 13.71 27.88
N ARG A 229 9.34 14.44 28.85
CA ARG A 229 9.73 15.85 28.65
C ARG A 229 10.82 16.05 27.58
N PHE A 230 11.53 15.00 27.15
CA PHE A 230 12.68 15.08 26.25
C PHE A 230 12.32 15.02 24.75
N ARG A 231 11.51 15.99 24.30
CA ARG A 231 10.98 16.04 22.91
C ARG A 231 12.06 16.01 21.82
N LEU A 232 13.12 16.81 21.97
CA LEU A 232 14.21 16.90 20.98
C LEU A 232 15.00 15.59 20.85
N LYS A 233 15.19 14.87 21.96
CA LYS A 233 15.92 13.59 21.97
C LYS A 233 15.15 12.52 21.20
N ASN A 234 13.83 12.46 21.40
CA ASN A 234 12.94 11.52 20.71
C ASN A 234 12.82 11.83 19.21
N LEU A 235 12.74 13.11 18.84
CA LEU A 235 12.78 13.53 17.43
C LEU A 235 14.13 13.16 16.77
N ALA A 236 15.24 13.45 17.44
CA ALA A 236 16.57 13.09 16.92
C ALA A 236 16.71 11.58 16.77
N LEU A 237 16.23 10.80 17.74
CA LEU A 237 16.24 9.34 17.68
C LEU A 237 15.38 8.81 16.51
N TYR A 238 14.17 9.35 16.32
CA TYR A 238 13.33 9.03 15.16
C TYR A 238 14.07 9.30 13.84
N LEU A 239 14.64 10.50 13.69
CA LEU A 239 15.37 10.88 12.48
C LEU A 239 16.60 10.00 12.26
N VAL A 240 17.33 9.62 13.31
CA VAL A 240 18.48 8.70 13.19
C VAL A 240 18.03 7.32 12.75
N ILE A 241 16.98 6.77 13.38
CA ILE A 241 16.45 5.43 13.06
C ILE A 241 15.94 5.33 11.63
N GLU A 242 15.35 6.39 11.09
CA GLU A 242 14.79 6.38 9.74
C GLU A 242 15.77 6.86 8.67
N LEU A 243 16.47 7.97 8.89
CA LEU A 243 17.37 8.54 7.89
C LEU A 243 18.64 7.70 7.74
N VAL A 244 19.28 7.27 8.82
CA VAL A 244 20.59 6.58 8.73
C VAL A 244 20.50 5.26 7.96
N PRO A 245 19.56 4.33 8.28
CA PRO A 245 19.43 3.10 7.50
C PRO A 245 19.03 3.37 6.04
N THR A 246 18.19 4.39 5.80
CA THR A 246 17.85 4.80 4.43
C THR A 246 19.08 5.31 3.67
N THR A 247 19.93 6.15 4.30
CA THR A 247 21.19 6.60 3.70
C THR A 247 22.09 5.41 3.39
N VAL A 248 22.29 4.51 4.35
CA VAL A 248 23.12 3.31 4.19
C VAL A 248 22.59 2.44 3.05
N PHE A 249 21.28 2.26 2.95
CA PHE A 249 20.66 1.48 1.88
C PHE A 249 20.85 2.12 0.50
N VAL A 250 20.66 3.43 0.37
CA VAL A 250 20.93 4.16 -0.89
C VAL A 250 22.41 4.09 -1.27
N LEU A 251 23.32 4.22 -0.29
CA LEU A 251 24.75 4.06 -0.52
C LEU A 251 25.10 2.65 -0.99
N ILE A 252 24.44 1.60 -0.47
CA ILE A 252 24.59 0.22 -0.96
C ILE A 252 24.15 0.13 -2.43
N ILE A 253 22.97 0.65 -2.78
CA ILE A 253 22.47 0.64 -4.17
C ILE A 253 23.49 1.31 -5.10
N LEU A 254 24.00 2.47 -4.70
CA LEU A 254 24.93 3.26 -5.48
C LEU A 254 26.31 2.61 -5.59
N PHE A 255 26.85 2.05 -4.49
CA PHE A 255 28.18 1.45 -4.45
C PHE A 255 28.25 0.12 -5.21
N PHE A 256 27.19 -0.69 -5.15
CA PHE A 256 27.13 -1.99 -5.82
C PHE A 256 26.50 -1.92 -7.23
N HIS A 257 26.08 -0.74 -7.69
CA HIS A 257 25.36 -0.54 -8.95
C HIS A 257 24.17 -1.51 -9.09
N ILE A 258 23.37 -1.63 -8.03
CA ILE A 258 22.24 -2.57 -8.01
C ILE A 258 21.12 -2.00 -8.87
N GLY A 259 20.95 -2.54 -10.09
CA GLY A 259 19.84 -2.22 -10.98
C GLY A 259 18.54 -2.89 -10.52
N ILE A 260 17.92 -2.33 -9.50
CA ILE A 260 16.70 -2.86 -8.86
C ILE A 260 15.51 -2.90 -9.84
N THR A 261 15.49 -1.96 -10.78
CA THR A 261 14.44 -1.78 -11.79
C THR A 261 14.41 -2.87 -12.87
N THR A 262 15.38 -3.78 -12.90
CA THR A 262 15.52 -4.77 -13.96
C THR A 262 15.50 -6.22 -13.47
N GLY A 263 14.94 -7.09 -14.31
CA GLY A 263 15.00 -8.54 -14.11
C GLY A 263 14.09 -9.06 -13.00
N PRO A 264 14.44 -10.18 -12.36
CA PRO A 264 13.50 -10.92 -11.51
C PRO A 264 13.36 -10.34 -10.10
N VAL A 265 14.18 -9.35 -9.75
CA VAL A 265 14.09 -8.64 -8.46
C VAL A 265 12.87 -7.72 -8.44
N ASN A 266 12.45 -7.20 -9.59
CA ASN A 266 11.31 -6.29 -9.69
C ASN A 266 10.00 -6.93 -9.20
N GLY A 267 9.72 -8.18 -9.58
CA GLY A 267 8.56 -8.93 -9.10
C GLY A 267 8.57 -9.16 -7.60
N TYR A 268 9.73 -9.45 -7.02
CA TYR A 268 9.89 -9.58 -5.57
C TYR A 268 9.66 -8.25 -4.84
N ILE A 269 10.16 -7.14 -5.36
CA ILE A 269 9.99 -5.82 -4.72
C ILE A 269 8.55 -5.36 -4.77
N PHE A 270 7.88 -5.59 -5.90
CA PHE A 270 6.46 -5.39 -6.01
C PHE A 270 5.70 -6.15 -4.93
N PHE A 271 5.98 -7.45 -4.78
CA PHE A 271 5.38 -8.28 -3.74
C PHE A 271 5.67 -7.72 -2.35
N ALA A 272 6.92 -7.40 -2.04
CA ALA A 272 7.35 -6.85 -0.76
C ALA A 272 6.60 -5.55 -0.41
N GLN A 273 6.54 -4.62 -1.35
CA GLN A 273 5.85 -3.33 -1.18
C GLN A 273 4.34 -3.50 -1.04
N MET A 274 3.71 -4.33 -1.87
CA MET A 274 2.26 -4.52 -1.83
C MET A 274 1.83 -5.26 -0.57
N VAL A 275 2.55 -6.31 -0.14
CA VAL A 275 2.20 -7.03 1.08
C VAL A 275 2.41 -6.17 2.33
N THR A 276 3.54 -5.45 2.43
CA THR A 276 3.77 -4.55 3.57
C THR A 276 2.74 -3.43 3.64
N THR A 277 2.41 -2.83 2.50
CA THR A 277 1.40 -1.77 2.41
C THR A 277 0.00 -2.28 2.72
N GLN A 278 -0.38 -3.45 2.19
CA GLN A 278 -1.67 -4.06 2.52
C GLN A 278 -1.73 -4.31 4.02
N LEU A 279 -0.72 -4.94 4.60
CA LEU A 279 -0.68 -5.17 6.04
C LEU A 279 -0.78 -3.84 6.82
N GLU A 280 -0.02 -2.82 6.44
CA GLU A 280 -0.06 -1.48 7.06
C GLU A 280 -1.47 -0.87 7.01
N VAL A 281 -2.10 -0.81 5.83
CA VAL A 281 -3.44 -0.23 5.70
C VAL A 281 -4.50 -1.08 6.37
N LEU A 282 -4.33 -2.40 6.38
CA LEU A 282 -5.25 -3.30 7.09
C LEU A 282 -5.13 -3.10 8.59
N PHE A 283 -3.92 -2.94 9.11
CA PHE A 283 -3.69 -2.56 10.50
C PHE A 283 -4.28 -1.18 10.81
N LEU A 284 -4.12 -0.21 9.90
CA LEU A 284 -4.70 1.13 10.06
C LEU A 284 -6.23 1.15 9.99
N LYS A 285 -6.86 0.34 9.15
CA LYS A 285 -8.33 0.40 8.93
C LYS A 285 -9.13 -0.55 9.81
N PHE A 286 -8.56 -1.70 10.15
CA PHE A 286 -9.29 -2.82 10.78
C PHE A 286 -8.56 -3.37 12.02
N GLY A 287 -7.26 -3.09 12.11
CA GLY A 287 -6.34 -3.34 13.20
C GLY A 287 -6.12 -4.78 13.65
N TRP A 288 -5.49 -4.91 14.82
CA TRP A 288 -4.61 -6.06 15.16
C TRP A 288 -5.32 -7.38 15.45
N LYS A 289 -6.65 -7.40 15.47
CA LYS A 289 -7.43 -8.53 15.96
C LYS A 289 -7.24 -9.83 15.18
N MET A 290 -6.85 -9.76 13.90
CA MET A 290 -6.51 -10.97 13.13
C MET A 290 -5.29 -11.73 13.67
N TYR A 291 -4.38 -11.07 14.40
CA TYR A 291 -3.14 -11.67 14.88
C TYR A 291 -3.13 -11.97 16.40
N ALA A 292 -3.86 -11.19 17.20
CA ALA A 292 -3.73 -11.21 18.66
C ALA A 292 -4.63 -12.21 19.41
N GLN A 293 -5.48 -13.00 18.74
CA GLN A 293 -6.43 -13.89 19.44
C GLN A 293 -5.80 -15.15 20.07
N GLY A 294 -4.50 -15.38 19.93
CA GLY A 294 -3.79 -16.41 20.70
C GLY A 294 -2.93 -15.79 21.79
N ASN A 295 -3.11 -16.19 23.06
CA ASN A 295 -2.17 -15.89 24.17
C ASN A 295 -0.75 -16.45 23.95
N ASN A 296 -0.47 -17.02 22.77
CA ASN A 296 0.81 -17.58 22.42
C ASN A 296 1.73 -16.45 21.95
N TYR A 297 2.69 -16.09 22.79
CA TYR A 297 3.81 -15.18 22.48
C TYR A 297 4.50 -15.46 21.13
N LEU A 298 4.51 -16.71 20.67
CA LEU A 298 5.04 -17.07 19.35
C LEU A 298 4.22 -16.50 18.18
N ALA A 299 2.92 -16.27 18.36
CA ALA A 299 2.03 -15.74 17.33
C ALA A 299 2.24 -14.24 17.06
N THR A 300 2.81 -13.50 18.03
CA THR A 300 3.13 -12.06 17.86
C THR A 300 4.53 -11.84 17.31
N ILE A 301 5.50 -12.70 17.64
CA ILE A 301 6.89 -12.55 17.20
C ILE A 301 7.14 -13.06 15.78
N MET A 302 6.58 -14.23 15.42
CA MET A 302 6.76 -14.82 14.08
C MET A 302 6.43 -13.85 12.94
N PRO A 303 5.30 -13.11 12.97
CA PRO A 303 4.99 -12.15 11.92
C PRO A 303 6.05 -11.06 11.76
N GLN A 304 6.63 -10.55 12.86
CA GLN A 304 7.63 -9.47 12.80
C GLN A 304 8.89 -9.90 12.04
N TRP A 305 9.41 -11.10 12.29
CA TRP A 305 10.60 -11.61 11.60
C TRP A 305 10.39 -11.83 10.10
N ILE A 306 9.16 -12.15 9.70
CA ILE A 306 8.81 -12.36 8.29
C ILE A 306 8.53 -11.01 7.60
N ILE A 307 7.86 -10.08 8.28
CA ILE A 307 7.45 -8.79 7.70
C ILE A 307 8.62 -7.80 7.62
N ASN A 308 9.50 -7.75 8.63
CA ASN A 308 10.59 -6.77 8.71
C ASN A 308 11.54 -6.78 7.49
N PRO A 309 11.95 -7.95 6.94
CA PRO A 309 12.73 -7.99 5.70
C PRO A 309 12.02 -7.37 4.50
N TYR A 310 10.68 -7.44 4.44
CA TYR A 310 9.91 -6.79 3.39
C TYR A 310 9.84 -5.27 3.58
N CYS A 311 9.80 -4.78 4.82
CA CYS A 311 9.74 -3.35 5.14
C CYS A 311 10.95 -2.57 4.62
N ILE A 312 12.13 -3.20 4.52
CA ILE A 312 13.34 -2.62 3.91
C ILE A 312 13.05 -2.15 2.48
N TRP A 313 12.28 -2.92 1.71
CA TRP A 313 11.93 -2.61 0.32
C TRP A 313 10.82 -1.55 0.18
N ASN A 314 10.15 -1.21 1.29
CA ASN A 314 9.26 -0.06 1.38
C ASN A 314 9.93 1.14 2.06
N LEU A 315 11.24 1.07 2.35
CA LEU A 315 12.00 2.10 3.06
C LEU A 315 11.40 2.45 4.43
N THR A 316 10.89 1.46 5.16
CA THR A 316 10.28 1.63 6.49
C THR A 316 11.14 0.88 7.51
N PHE A 317 12.15 1.55 8.07
CA PHE A 317 13.14 0.90 8.94
C PHE A 317 12.73 0.89 10.41
N TYR A 318 11.85 1.81 10.83
CA TYR A 318 11.42 1.92 12.22
C TYR A 318 10.75 0.65 12.75
N ARG A 319 10.09 -0.13 11.90
CA ARG A 319 9.43 -1.40 12.29
C ARG A 319 10.41 -2.47 12.81
N ILE A 320 11.71 -2.30 12.54
CA ILE A 320 12.75 -3.14 13.11
C ILE A 320 12.92 -2.84 14.61
N PHE A 321 12.58 -1.63 15.03
CA PHE A 321 12.68 -1.16 16.40
C PHE A 321 11.29 -1.21 17.06
N ASN A 322 11.08 -2.14 17.99
CA ASN A 322 9.82 -2.33 18.70
C ASN A 322 9.55 -1.27 19.81
N GLU A 323 10.27 -0.14 19.82
CA GLU A 323 10.13 0.87 20.87
C GLU A 323 9.11 1.95 20.49
N ASN A 324 8.04 2.11 21.28
CA ASN A 324 7.10 3.21 21.03
C ASN A 324 7.71 4.55 21.48
N ILE A 325 7.90 5.48 20.53
CA ILE A 325 8.47 6.81 20.79
C ILE A 325 7.41 7.89 20.54
N CYS A 326 7.22 8.79 21.51
CA CYS A 326 6.42 10.01 21.35
C CYS A 326 7.32 11.21 21.03
N ILE A 327 7.09 11.89 19.89
CA ILE A 327 7.81 13.12 19.52
C ILE A 327 7.20 14.35 20.21
N SER A 328 5.88 14.48 20.17
CA SER A 328 5.16 15.63 20.72
C SER A 328 3.74 15.24 21.12
N PRO A 329 3.21 15.75 22.26
CA PRO A 329 1.82 15.53 22.67
C PRO A 329 0.81 16.28 21.79
N HIS A 330 1.27 17.23 20.96
CA HIS A 330 0.40 18.01 20.05
C HIS A 330 0.42 17.45 18.61
N LEU A 331 1.09 16.32 18.39
CA LEU A 331 1.13 15.69 17.08
C LEU A 331 -0.21 14.99 16.82
N ARG A 332 -0.86 15.32 15.71
CA ARG A 332 -2.06 14.65 15.19
C ARG A 332 -1.66 13.61 14.13
N GLU A 333 -2.57 12.71 13.81
CA GLU A 333 -2.38 11.64 12.82
C GLU A 333 -2.02 12.21 11.44
N VAL A 334 -2.63 13.34 11.05
CA VAL A 334 -2.32 14.06 9.82
C VAL A 334 -0.83 14.49 9.74
N HIS A 335 -0.22 14.84 10.87
CA HIS A 335 1.20 15.24 10.91
C HIS A 335 2.13 14.04 10.73
N LEU A 336 1.73 12.85 11.18
CA LEU A 336 2.47 11.61 10.95
C LEU A 336 2.46 11.21 9.48
N LEU A 337 1.31 11.38 8.79
CA LEU A 337 1.25 11.20 7.34
C LEU A 337 2.17 12.18 6.60
N ALA A 338 2.25 13.43 7.04
CA ALA A 338 3.16 14.42 6.47
C ALA A 338 4.62 14.00 6.68
N LEU A 339 4.96 13.46 7.85
CA LEU A 339 6.29 12.92 8.13
C LEU A 339 6.63 11.75 7.21
N ASN A 340 5.69 10.81 6.99
CA ASN A 340 5.86 9.71 6.04
C ASN A 340 6.10 10.21 4.60
N LEU A 341 5.43 11.29 4.20
CA LEU A 341 5.66 11.93 2.90
C LEU A 341 7.07 12.55 2.82
N VAL A 342 7.55 13.21 3.88
CA VAL A 342 8.93 13.74 3.96
C VAL A 342 9.95 12.61 3.86
N MET A 343 9.71 11.50 4.56
CA MET A 343 10.58 10.32 4.51
C MET A 343 10.62 9.68 3.11
N ALA A 344 9.51 9.69 2.37
CA ALA A 344 9.49 9.23 0.99
C ALA A 344 10.32 10.13 0.04
N HIS A 345 10.44 11.43 0.32
CA HIS A 345 11.30 12.34 -0.46
C HIS A 345 12.78 12.16 -0.17
N TYR A 346 13.14 11.71 1.03
CA TYR A 346 14.53 11.68 1.49
C TYR A 346 15.51 10.93 0.56
N PRO A 347 15.22 9.71 0.07
CA PRO A 347 16.10 9.02 -0.88
C PRO A 347 16.32 9.80 -2.18
N LEU A 348 15.27 10.45 -2.70
CA LEU A 348 15.35 11.25 -3.92
C LEU A 348 16.18 12.51 -3.71
N LEU A 349 16.01 13.17 -2.56
CA LEU A 349 16.83 14.32 -2.17
C LEU A 349 18.30 13.92 -2.01
N LEU A 350 18.58 12.77 -1.40
CA LEU A 350 19.93 12.24 -1.27
C LEU A 350 20.58 11.97 -2.64
N MET A 351 19.81 11.40 -3.58
CA MET A 351 20.28 11.19 -4.96
C MET A 351 20.52 12.51 -5.69
N PHE A 352 19.65 13.51 -5.50
CA PHE A 352 19.84 14.84 -6.07
C PHE A 352 21.09 15.53 -5.52
N ILE A 353 21.30 15.52 -4.20
CA ILE A 353 22.51 16.05 -3.55
C ILE A 353 23.75 15.34 -4.08
N THR A 354 23.71 14.01 -4.19
CA THR A 354 24.82 13.20 -4.73
C THR A 354 25.14 13.59 -6.17
N TYR A 355 24.12 13.79 -7.01
CA TYR A 355 24.29 14.26 -8.39
C TYR A 355 24.94 15.65 -8.44
N VAL A 356 24.45 16.60 -7.64
CA VAL A 356 25.02 17.96 -7.56
C VAL A 356 26.50 17.90 -7.14
N ILE A 357 26.84 17.10 -6.12
CA ILE A 357 28.24 16.92 -5.67
C ILE A 357 29.11 16.38 -6.82
N ILE A 358 28.61 15.43 -7.61
CA ILE A 358 29.33 14.86 -8.75
C ILE A 358 29.56 15.91 -9.84
N GLU A 359 28.56 16.73 -10.17
CA GLU A 359 28.71 17.80 -11.16
C GLU A 359 29.61 18.93 -10.67
N LEU A 360 29.52 19.35 -9.40
CA LEU A 360 30.44 20.34 -8.81
C LEU A 360 31.89 19.84 -8.81
N LYS A 361 32.09 18.54 -8.56
CA LYS A 361 33.39 17.89 -8.69
C LYS A 361 33.88 17.89 -10.13
N ALA A 362 33.01 17.61 -11.11
CA ALA A 362 33.37 17.63 -12.53
C ALA A 362 33.81 19.03 -12.99
N ARG A 363 33.28 20.09 -12.38
CA ARG A 363 33.70 21.49 -12.58
C ARG A 363 34.97 21.89 -11.81
N ASN A 364 35.62 20.96 -11.10
CA ASN A 364 36.85 21.19 -10.32
C ASN A 364 36.74 22.29 -9.23
N ILE A 365 35.58 22.42 -8.58
CA ILE A 365 35.42 23.37 -7.46
C ILE A 365 36.28 22.91 -6.27
N ARG A 366 37.26 23.74 -5.87
CA ARG A 366 38.30 23.39 -4.89
C ARG A 366 37.77 22.80 -3.59
N VAL A 367 36.70 23.38 -3.01
CA VAL A 367 36.10 22.91 -1.74
C VAL A 367 35.57 21.48 -1.88
N VAL A 368 34.81 21.21 -2.94
CA VAL A 368 34.23 19.87 -3.20
C VAL A 368 35.33 18.88 -3.54
N THR A 369 36.34 19.26 -4.32
CA THR A 369 37.50 18.41 -4.62
C THR A 369 38.30 18.08 -3.36
N CYS A 370 38.45 19.02 -2.42
CA CYS A 370 39.14 18.80 -1.15
C CYS A 370 38.37 17.80 -0.26
N LEU A 371 37.06 18.03 -0.06
CA LEU A 371 36.20 17.08 0.68
C LEU A 371 36.17 15.70 0.03
N TRP A 372 36.10 15.66 -1.30
CA TRP A 372 36.15 14.40 -2.05
C TRP A 372 37.49 13.69 -1.88
N ARG A 373 38.61 14.43 -1.88
CA ARG A 373 39.94 13.87 -1.58
C ARG A 373 39.97 13.29 -0.18
N LEU A 374 39.39 13.95 0.82
CA LEU A 374 39.30 13.44 2.19
C LEU A 374 38.50 12.14 2.26
N LEU A 375 37.32 12.10 1.63
CA LEU A 375 36.46 10.92 1.57
C LEU A 375 37.10 9.75 0.78
N CYS A 376 37.92 10.05 -0.23
CA CYS A 376 38.55 9.04 -1.07
C CYS A 376 40.01 8.72 -0.71
N PHE A 377 40.59 9.39 0.29
CA PHE A 377 42.04 9.33 0.59
C PHE A 377 42.53 7.90 0.81
N ASN A 378 41.73 7.07 1.48
CA ASN A 378 42.07 5.68 1.77
C ASN A 378 41.52 4.66 0.74
N CYS A 379 40.86 5.13 -0.32
CA CYS A 379 40.08 4.28 -1.22
C CYS A 379 40.48 4.46 -2.70
N VAL A 380 41.77 4.28 -3.02
CA VAL A 380 42.29 4.19 -4.40
C VAL A 380 41.52 3.15 -5.22
N ARG A 381 41.04 2.09 -4.56
CA ARG A 381 40.24 1.01 -5.17
C ARG A 381 38.82 1.46 -5.55
N CYS A 382 38.20 2.37 -4.79
CA CYS A 382 36.86 2.89 -5.10
C CYS A 382 36.86 3.82 -6.32
N ARG A 383 37.97 4.54 -6.58
CA ARG A 383 38.08 5.45 -7.74
C ARG A 383 37.94 4.73 -9.09
N ARG A 384 38.40 3.48 -9.19
CA ARG A 384 38.37 2.70 -10.44
C ARG A 384 37.00 2.06 -10.74
N VAL A 385 36.18 1.84 -9.72
CA VAL A 385 34.86 1.20 -9.87
C VAL A 385 33.77 2.21 -10.20
N TRP A 386 33.95 3.46 -9.80
CA TRP A 386 32.90 4.46 -9.85
C TRP A 386 32.76 5.11 -11.24
N GLN A 387 31.99 4.50 -12.16
CA GLN A 387 31.43 5.17 -13.34
C GLN A 387 30.24 6.06 -12.92
N ALA A 388 30.53 7.27 -12.45
CA ALA A 388 29.59 8.04 -11.62
C ALA A 388 28.28 8.42 -12.30
N LYS A 389 28.32 8.78 -13.58
CA LYS A 389 27.14 9.38 -14.23
C LYS A 389 26.05 8.37 -14.52
N THR A 390 26.39 7.21 -15.09
CA THR A 390 25.40 6.15 -15.39
C THR A 390 24.84 5.52 -14.11
N SER A 391 25.73 5.22 -13.17
CA SER A 391 25.39 4.73 -11.83
C SER A 391 24.34 5.55 -11.11
N VAL A 392 24.42 6.88 -11.20
CA VAL A 392 23.53 7.77 -10.45
C VAL A 392 22.12 7.74 -11.03
N ILE A 393 21.97 7.64 -12.36
CA ILE A 393 20.67 7.56 -13.00
C ILE A 393 19.97 6.23 -12.64
N ASP A 394 20.71 5.11 -12.66
CA ASP A 394 20.17 3.80 -12.27
C ASP A 394 19.79 3.75 -10.78
N ALA A 395 20.62 4.34 -9.92
CA ALA A 395 20.32 4.46 -8.50
C ALA A 395 19.12 5.39 -8.25
N PHE A 396 18.99 6.48 -9.01
CA PHE A 396 17.82 7.37 -8.95
C PHE A 396 16.55 6.65 -9.36
N ALA A 397 16.56 5.92 -10.49
CA ALA A 397 15.45 5.09 -10.94
C ALA A 397 15.03 4.06 -9.87
N SER A 398 16.02 3.44 -9.22
CA SER A 398 15.78 2.49 -8.11
C SER A 398 15.17 3.18 -6.89
N CYS A 399 15.67 4.34 -6.47
CA CYS A 399 15.11 5.12 -5.36
C CYS A 399 13.69 5.61 -5.66
N LEU A 400 13.41 6.00 -6.91
CA LEU A 400 12.08 6.37 -7.36
C LEU A 400 11.11 5.18 -7.26
N LEU A 401 11.52 4.01 -7.75
CA LEU A 401 10.72 2.78 -7.62
C LEU A 401 10.41 2.43 -6.16
N LEU A 402 11.40 2.57 -5.28
CA LEU A 402 11.27 2.26 -3.85
C LEU A 402 10.36 3.27 -3.13
N SER A 403 10.44 4.56 -3.49
CA SER A 403 9.66 5.62 -2.86
C SER A 403 8.24 5.75 -3.44
N TYR A 404 8.01 5.25 -4.65
CA TYR A 404 6.73 5.35 -5.37
C TYR A 404 5.53 4.89 -4.55
N THR A 405 5.63 3.72 -3.93
CA THR A 405 4.53 3.12 -3.15
C THR A 405 4.11 4.03 -1.99
N LYS A 406 5.07 4.63 -1.28
CA LYS A 406 4.78 5.59 -0.20
C LYS A 406 4.13 6.86 -0.70
N PHE A 407 4.62 7.44 -1.81
CA PHE A 407 4.01 8.64 -2.39
C PHE A 407 2.54 8.41 -2.75
N VAL A 408 2.26 7.34 -3.46
CA VAL A 408 0.92 7.02 -3.92
C VAL A 408 0.01 6.66 -2.75
N LEU A 409 0.47 5.81 -1.84
CA LEU A 409 -0.32 5.39 -0.68
C LEU A 409 -0.69 6.57 0.22
N VAL A 410 0.30 7.33 0.69
CA VAL A 410 0.07 8.44 1.63
C VAL A 410 -0.84 9.48 1.00
N SER A 411 -0.68 9.75 -0.30
CA SER A 411 -1.57 10.67 -1.02
C SER A 411 -3.01 10.16 -1.10
N PHE A 412 -3.23 8.87 -1.37
CA PHE A 412 -4.59 8.32 -1.33
C PHE A 412 -5.18 8.27 0.08
N LEU A 413 -4.36 8.11 1.12
CA LEU A 413 -4.81 8.18 2.52
C LEU A 413 -5.32 9.58 2.88
N TYR A 414 -4.67 10.65 2.41
CA TYR A 414 -5.20 12.03 2.53
C TYR A 414 -6.53 12.23 1.78
N LEU A 415 -6.72 11.51 0.68
CA LEU A 415 -7.93 11.56 -0.13
C LEU A 415 -9.02 10.58 0.33
N SER A 416 -8.82 9.87 1.43
CA SER A 416 -9.75 8.84 1.91
C SER A 416 -10.71 9.39 2.98
N PRO A 417 -11.97 9.70 2.64
CA PRO A 417 -12.96 10.12 3.63
C PRO A 417 -13.46 8.93 4.45
N SER A 418 -13.89 9.22 5.67
CA SER A 418 -14.69 8.33 6.51
C SER A 418 -16.03 8.99 6.78
N GLU A 419 -17.09 8.19 6.71
CA GLU A 419 -18.46 8.63 6.93
C GLU A 419 -18.76 8.64 8.43
N VAL A 420 -19.32 9.75 8.91
CA VAL A 420 -19.78 9.91 10.29
C VAL A 420 -21.29 9.75 10.31
N HIS A 421 -21.77 8.78 11.07
CA HIS A 421 -23.17 8.49 11.26
C HIS A 421 -23.63 8.96 12.63
N ASP A 422 -24.88 9.40 12.75
CA ASP A 422 -25.52 9.58 14.06
C ASP A 422 -25.98 8.23 14.64
N ASP A 423 -26.53 8.26 15.85
CA ASP A 423 -27.16 7.10 16.47
C ASP A 423 -28.19 6.46 15.53
N ARG A 424 -29.00 7.27 14.85
CA ARG A 424 -30.03 6.81 13.90
C ARG A 424 -29.49 6.24 12.58
N GLY A 425 -28.17 6.15 12.41
CA GLY A 425 -27.53 5.67 11.18
C GLY A 425 -27.64 6.66 10.01
N ARG A 426 -27.97 7.93 10.27
CA ARG A 426 -28.00 8.99 9.26
C ARG A 426 -26.60 9.56 9.11
N LEU A 427 -26.20 9.82 7.86
CA LEU A 427 -24.94 10.47 7.55
C LEU A 427 -24.96 11.92 8.04
N VAL A 428 -24.16 12.24 9.05
CA VAL A 428 -24.00 13.60 9.61
C VAL A 428 -22.91 14.38 8.87
N GLY A 429 -21.86 13.68 8.42
CA GLY A 429 -20.75 14.33 7.74
C GLY A 429 -19.67 13.37 7.30
N ARG A 430 -18.58 13.93 6.76
CA ARG A 430 -17.38 13.20 6.37
C ARG A 430 -16.16 13.81 7.05
N VAL A 431 -15.33 12.94 7.61
CA VAL A 431 -14.05 13.28 8.25
C VAL A 431 -12.91 12.57 7.53
N LEU A 432 -11.66 12.96 7.78
CA LEU A 432 -10.51 12.22 7.25
C LEU A 432 -10.46 10.83 7.90
N SER A 433 -10.24 9.77 7.11
CA SER A 433 -10.35 8.40 7.62
C SER A 433 -9.35 8.05 8.72
N LEU A 434 -8.18 8.71 8.75
CA LEU A 434 -7.14 8.50 9.76
C LEU A 434 -7.16 9.54 10.88
N ASP A 435 -7.76 10.71 10.66
CA ASP A 435 -7.87 11.78 11.65
C ASP A 435 -9.30 12.29 11.70
N THR A 436 -10.07 11.74 12.63
CA THR A 436 -11.49 12.06 12.78
C THR A 436 -11.74 13.46 13.35
N SER A 437 -10.70 14.19 13.80
CA SER A 437 -10.83 15.60 14.21
C SER A 437 -10.99 16.55 13.03
N LEU A 438 -10.49 16.15 11.86
CA LEU A 438 -10.49 16.97 10.67
C LEU A 438 -11.70 16.66 9.79
N LYS A 439 -12.59 17.65 9.66
CA LYS A 439 -13.67 17.60 8.65
C LYS A 439 -13.06 17.51 7.26
N PHE A 440 -13.55 16.59 6.45
CA PHE A 440 -13.03 16.35 5.11
C PHE A 440 -13.26 17.60 4.24
N LEU A 441 -12.22 18.03 3.52
CA LEU A 441 -12.19 19.28 2.72
C LEU A 441 -12.48 20.57 3.52
N SER A 442 -12.29 20.55 4.84
CA SER A 442 -12.28 21.78 5.63
C SER A 442 -11.07 22.65 5.29
N HIS A 443 -11.10 23.93 5.66
CA HIS A 443 -9.98 24.86 5.46
C HIS A 443 -8.64 24.32 6.01
N GLU A 444 -8.67 23.60 7.14
CA GLU A 444 -7.48 22.96 7.71
C GLU A 444 -7.00 21.74 6.89
N HIS A 445 -7.90 21.00 6.24
CA HIS A 445 -7.57 19.81 5.47
C HIS A 445 -7.15 20.09 4.01
N THR A 446 -7.73 21.13 3.40
CA THR A 446 -7.47 21.54 2.00
C THR A 446 -6.00 21.62 1.60
N PRO A 447 -5.06 22.20 2.39
CA PRO A 447 -3.65 22.22 2.00
C PRO A 447 -3.04 20.81 1.87
N TYR A 448 -3.43 19.86 2.72
CA TYR A 448 -2.95 18.48 2.63
C TYR A 448 -3.50 17.77 1.39
N VAL A 449 -4.76 18.02 1.04
CA VAL A 449 -5.38 17.52 -0.20
C VAL A 449 -4.66 18.06 -1.43
N ALA A 450 -4.35 19.36 -1.46
CA ALA A 450 -3.62 19.97 -2.56
C ALA A 450 -2.23 19.33 -2.73
N VAL A 451 -1.50 19.14 -1.62
CA VAL A 451 -0.20 18.43 -1.64
C VAL A 451 -0.37 16.99 -2.14
N ALA A 452 -1.35 16.24 -1.65
CA ALA A 452 -1.61 14.86 -2.07
C ALA A 452 -1.91 14.75 -3.58
N ILE A 453 -2.73 15.65 -4.12
CA ILE A 453 -3.02 15.69 -5.56
C ILE A 453 -1.75 16.00 -6.36
N VAL A 454 -0.96 16.99 -5.94
CA VAL A 454 0.31 17.31 -6.60
C VAL A 454 1.23 16.10 -6.59
N MET A 455 1.37 15.39 -5.47
CA MET A 455 2.21 14.19 -5.36
C MET A 455 1.70 13.04 -6.23
N LEU A 456 0.39 12.83 -6.34
CA LEU A 456 -0.19 11.84 -7.26
C LEU A 456 0.07 12.20 -8.71
N LEU A 457 -0.02 13.47 -9.09
CA LEU A 457 0.27 13.90 -10.46
C LEU A 457 1.77 13.75 -10.79
N THR A 458 2.66 14.21 -9.90
CA THR A 458 4.12 14.26 -10.16
C THR A 458 4.82 12.93 -9.97
N PHE A 459 4.46 12.15 -8.94
CA PHE A 459 5.12 10.87 -8.64
C PHE A 459 4.22 9.66 -8.96
N GLY A 460 2.90 9.79 -8.85
CA GLY A 460 1.97 8.71 -9.11
C GLY A 460 1.68 8.48 -10.59
N ALA A 461 1.43 9.55 -11.35
CA ALA A 461 0.97 9.51 -12.75
C ALA A 461 2.10 9.81 -13.75
N LEU A 462 2.92 10.84 -13.52
CA LEU A 462 3.94 11.24 -14.49
C LEU A 462 4.96 10.13 -14.82
N PRO A 463 5.58 9.41 -13.87
CA PRO A 463 6.50 8.31 -14.21
C PRO A 463 5.86 7.19 -15.04
N PRO A 464 4.69 6.61 -14.68
CA PRO A 464 4.06 5.60 -15.53
C PRO A 464 3.68 6.14 -16.91
N LEU A 465 3.20 7.38 -17.03
CA LEU A 465 2.84 7.98 -18.31
C LEU A 465 4.08 8.13 -19.21
N ILE A 466 5.18 8.67 -18.68
CA ILE A 466 6.45 8.74 -19.42
C ILE A 466 6.89 7.34 -19.86
N LEU A 467 6.93 6.36 -18.94
CA LEU A 467 7.39 5.00 -19.24
C LEU A 467 6.48 4.25 -20.23
N THR A 468 5.17 4.53 -20.23
CA THR A 468 4.21 3.91 -21.17
C THR A 468 4.32 4.56 -22.54
N PHE A 469 4.37 5.89 -22.60
CA PHE A 469 4.28 6.63 -23.86
C PHE A 469 5.61 6.89 -24.56
N TYR A 470 6.76 6.70 -23.90
CA TYR A 470 8.09 6.97 -24.46
C TYR A 470 8.39 6.28 -25.80
N GLN A 471 7.64 5.23 -26.14
CA GLN A 471 7.89 4.36 -27.29
C GLN A 471 7.22 4.90 -28.55
N PHE A 472 6.16 5.69 -28.36
CA PHE A 472 5.43 6.28 -29.48
C PHE A 472 6.21 7.46 -30.03
N ARG A 473 6.45 7.45 -31.34
CA ARG A 473 7.16 8.53 -32.05
C ARG A 473 6.53 9.90 -31.79
N LEU A 474 5.20 9.99 -31.70
CA LEU A 474 4.50 11.24 -31.40
C LEU A 474 4.92 11.85 -30.05
N PHE A 475 5.08 11.01 -29.02
CA PHE A 475 5.49 11.46 -27.70
C PHE A 475 6.98 11.84 -27.67
N GLN A 476 7.84 11.09 -28.36
CA GLN A 476 9.25 11.45 -28.52
C GLN A 476 9.40 12.79 -29.25
N SER A 477 8.66 13.01 -30.33
CA SER A 477 8.63 14.29 -31.05
C SER A 477 8.13 15.44 -30.17
N CYS A 478 7.20 15.19 -29.26
CA CYS A 478 6.76 16.18 -28.28
C CYS A 478 7.88 16.51 -27.27
N LEU A 479 8.54 15.50 -26.72
CA LEU A 479 9.69 15.69 -25.82
C LEU A 479 10.85 16.41 -26.51
N ASP A 480 11.06 16.18 -27.80
CA ASP A 480 12.06 16.88 -28.61
C ASP A 480 11.73 18.38 -28.72
N ARG A 481 10.46 18.73 -28.97
CA ARG A 481 10.02 20.13 -29.03
C ARG A 481 10.23 20.87 -27.71
N VAL A 482 10.09 20.17 -26.57
CA VAL A 482 10.31 20.73 -25.23
C VAL A 482 11.78 20.60 -24.77
N HIS A 483 12.68 20.08 -25.61
CA HIS A 483 14.09 19.84 -25.28
C HIS A 483 14.30 18.90 -24.07
N LEU A 484 13.32 18.05 -23.77
CA LEU A 484 13.38 17.09 -22.66
C LEU A 484 13.98 15.74 -23.07
N ARG A 485 14.21 15.49 -24.37
CA ARG A 485 14.89 14.30 -24.88
C ARG A 485 16.41 14.38 -24.71
N GLY A 486 16.85 14.50 -23.46
CA GLY A 486 18.26 14.41 -23.11
C GLY A 486 18.74 12.96 -22.98
N VAL A 487 20.06 12.77 -23.08
CA VAL A 487 20.72 11.48 -22.78
C VAL A 487 20.32 10.95 -21.40
N ALA A 488 20.11 11.84 -20.42
CA ALA A 488 19.67 11.47 -19.08
C ALA A 488 18.27 10.84 -19.06
N MET A 489 17.30 11.39 -19.81
CA MET A 489 15.94 10.85 -19.90
C MET A 489 15.96 9.49 -20.60
N GLN A 490 16.71 9.36 -21.71
CA GLN A 490 16.86 8.07 -22.38
C GLN A 490 17.43 7.01 -21.44
N ARG A 491 18.50 7.32 -20.70
CA ARG A 491 19.10 6.41 -19.72
C ARG A 491 18.14 6.05 -18.59
N PHE A 492 17.38 7.04 -18.09
CA PHE A 492 16.35 6.81 -17.07
C PHE A 492 15.28 5.84 -17.57
N VAL A 493 14.77 6.03 -18.79
CA VAL A 493 13.78 5.13 -19.38
C VAL A 493 14.38 3.75 -19.64
N GLU A 494 15.61 3.66 -20.14
CA GLU A 494 16.34 2.41 -20.34
C GLU A 494 16.54 1.64 -19.02
N ALA A 495 16.76 2.33 -17.90
CA ALA A 495 16.89 1.69 -16.59
C ALA A 495 15.64 0.90 -16.19
N PHE A 496 14.44 1.34 -16.60
CA PHE A 496 13.19 0.59 -16.38
C PHE A 496 12.88 -0.39 -17.53
N GLN A 497 13.08 0.04 -18.77
CA GLN A 497 12.63 -0.68 -19.95
C GLN A 497 13.60 -1.78 -20.44
N GLY A 498 14.88 -1.73 -20.05
CA GLY A 498 15.94 -2.54 -20.65
C GLY A 498 15.78 -4.06 -20.52
N CYS A 499 14.97 -4.53 -19.57
CA CYS A 499 14.71 -5.96 -19.37
C CYS A 499 13.51 -6.51 -20.17
N TYR A 500 12.71 -5.63 -20.78
CA TYR A 500 11.53 -5.97 -21.57
C TYR A 500 11.88 -6.16 -23.04
N ARG A 501 11.07 -6.94 -23.77
CA ARG A 501 11.25 -7.14 -25.21
C ARG A 501 11.09 -5.81 -25.95
N ASP A 502 12.01 -5.54 -26.86
CA ASP A 502 12.13 -4.32 -27.69
C ASP A 502 11.68 -4.52 -29.15
N GLY A 503 11.24 -5.73 -29.48
CA GLY A 503 10.70 -6.08 -30.80
C GLY A 503 11.74 -6.41 -31.87
N THR A 504 13.04 -6.44 -31.52
CA THR A 504 14.11 -6.83 -32.45
C THR A 504 13.96 -8.26 -32.96
N ASP A 505 13.32 -9.13 -32.18
CA ASP A 505 13.12 -10.54 -32.50
C ASP A 505 11.84 -10.81 -33.34
N GLY A 506 11.30 -9.79 -34.00
CA GLY A 506 10.03 -9.87 -34.76
C GLY A 506 8.76 -10.02 -33.89
N ARG A 507 8.91 -9.88 -32.57
CA ARG A 507 7.80 -9.93 -31.60
C ARG A 507 7.32 -8.52 -31.25
N ILE A 508 6.16 -8.43 -30.61
CA ILE A 508 5.61 -7.16 -30.12
C ILE A 508 6.60 -6.52 -29.12
N ASP A 509 6.93 -5.24 -29.32
CA ASP A 509 7.68 -4.43 -28.35
C ASP A 509 6.85 -4.29 -27.07
N CYS A 510 7.38 -4.78 -25.96
CA CYS A 510 6.71 -4.83 -24.66
C CYS A 510 7.36 -3.87 -23.65
N ARG A 511 8.20 -2.93 -24.08
CA ARG A 511 8.84 -1.98 -23.17
C ARG A 511 7.79 -1.15 -22.39
N PHE A 512 6.59 -0.93 -22.95
CA PHE A 512 5.56 -0.07 -22.34
C PHE A 512 5.00 -0.69 -21.06
N PHE A 513 5.21 -2.01 -20.91
CA PHE A 513 4.81 -2.77 -19.75
C PHE A 513 5.48 -2.27 -18.47
N ALA A 514 6.63 -1.60 -18.55
CA ALA A 514 7.25 -0.93 -17.40
C ALA A 514 6.30 0.11 -16.78
N GLY A 515 5.65 0.94 -17.60
CA GLY A 515 4.68 1.93 -17.14
C GLY A 515 3.37 1.29 -16.66
N ILE A 516 2.88 0.26 -17.36
CA ILE A 516 1.71 -0.53 -16.90
C ILE A 516 1.95 -1.13 -15.53
N TYR A 517 3.17 -1.58 -15.23
CA TYR A 517 3.52 -2.12 -13.93
C TYR A 517 3.36 -1.09 -12.80
N PHE A 518 3.73 0.17 -13.04
CA PHE A 518 3.50 1.27 -12.10
C PHE A 518 2.02 1.63 -11.98
N LEU A 519 1.28 1.71 -13.09
CA LEU A 519 -0.17 1.92 -13.06
C LEU A 519 -0.88 0.84 -12.25
N PHE A 520 -0.46 -0.42 -12.42
CA PHE A 520 -0.99 -1.54 -11.67
C PHE A 520 -0.73 -1.42 -10.16
N ARG A 521 0.48 -1.01 -9.76
CA ARG A 521 0.77 -0.65 -8.35
C ARG A 521 -0.16 0.43 -7.85
N CYS A 522 -0.33 1.51 -8.62
CA CYS A 522 -1.24 2.61 -8.28
C CYS A 522 -2.67 2.12 -8.04
N THR A 523 -3.21 1.28 -8.94
CA THR A 523 -4.55 0.72 -8.83
C THR A 523 -4.74 -0.09 -7.55
N ILE A 524 -3.79 -0.96 -7.19
CA ILE A 524 -3.87 -1.74 -5.94
C ILE A 524 -3.88 -0.80 -4.73
N LEU A 525 -2.97 0.18 -4.69
CA LEU A 525 -2.88 1.14 -3.60
C LEU A 525 -4.15 2.00 -3.46
N MET A 526 -4.72 2.41 -4.58
CA MET A 526 -6.00 3.12 -4.64
C MET A 526 -7.14 2.26 -4.07
N ILE A 527 -7.25 1.00 -4.49
CA ILE A 527 -8.26 0.06 -3.97
C ILE A 527 -8.11 -0.08 -2.45
N THR A 528 -6.89 -0.30 -1.97
CA THR A 528 -6.59 -0.46 -0.55
C THR A 528 -6.92 0.81 0.26
N ALA A 529 -6.62 1.99 -0.25
CA ALA A 529 -6.83 3.26 0.44
C ALA A 529 -8.28 3.76 0.38
N LEU A 530 -8.99 3.58 -0.74
CA LEU A 530 -10.31 4.19 -0.96
C LEU A 530 -11.49 3.27 -0.64
N LEU A 531 -11.35 1.94 -0.76
CA LEU A 531 -12.48 1.07 -0.44
C LEU A 531 -12.70 0.98 1.09
N PRO A 532 -13.96 1.09 1.53
CA PRO A 532 -14.29 1.08 2.95
C PRO A 532 -14.31 -0.35 3.51
N SER A 533 -14.95 -1.32 2.83
CA SER A 533 -15.16 -2.64 3.44
C SER A 533 -13.99 -3.59 3.18
N TYR A 534 -13.57 -4.30 4.23
CA TYR A 534 -12.53 -5.33 4.16
C TYR A 534 -12.78 -6.34 3.02
N PRO A 535 -13.92 -7.05 2.96
CA PRO A 535 -14.14 -8.06 1.92
C PRO A 535 -14.11 -7.47 0.50
N ALA A 536 -14.56 -6.23 0.31
CA ALA A 536 -14.49 -5.58 -0.99
C ALA A 536 -13.04 -5.27 -1.40
N VAL A 537 -12.19 -4.82 -0.45
CA VAL A 537 -10.75 -4.59 -0.69
C VAL A 537 -10.08 -5.85 -1.21
N PHE A 538 -10.15 -6.99 -0.49
CA PHE A 538 -9.49 -8.23 -0.94
C PHE A 538 -10.07 -8.76 -2.23
N THR A 539 -11.40 -8.73 -2.39
CA THR A 539 -12.05 -9.20 -3.61
C THR A 539 -11.60 -8.37 -4.81
N ALA A 540 -11.59 -7.04 -4.70
CA ALA A 540 -11.12 -6.16 -5.75
C ALA A 540 -9.62 -6.38 -6.07
N ILE A 541 -8.78 -6.60 -5.05
CA ILE A 541 -7.35 -6.89 -5.24
C ILE A 541 -7.15 -8.25 -5.94
N ILE A 542 -7.89 -9.31 -5.55
CA ILE A 542 -7.84 -10.63 -6.19
C ILE A 542 -8.23 -10.53 -7.66
N ILE A 543 -9.31 -9.82 -7.98
CA ILE A 543 -9.76 -9.60 -9.36
C ILE A 543 -8.68 -8.83 -10.14
N THR A 544 -8.16 -7.75 -9.56
CA THR A 544 -7.14 -6.89 -10.19
C THR A 544 -5.85 -7.67 -10.46
N LEU A 545 -5.35 -8.45 -9.49
CA LEU A 545 -4.19 -9.33 -9.65
C LEU A 545 -4.43 -10.45 -10.68
N SER A 546 -5.64 -11.02 -10.73
CA SER A 546 -5.97 -12.06 -11.71
C SER A 546 -5.99 -11.52 -13.13
N LEU A 547 -6.57 -10.33 -13.34
CA LEU A 547 -6.54 -9.63 -14.62
C LEU A 547 -5.10 -9.28 -15.04
N PHE A 548 -4.28 -8.81 -14.10
CA PHE A 548 -2.88 -8.51 -14.39
C PHE A 548 -2.07 -9.78 -14.70
N LEU A 549 -2.30 -10.88 -13.97
CA LEU A 549 -1.67 -12.17 -14.28
C LEU A 549 -2.04 -12.66 -15.69
N LEU A 550 -3.30 -12.48 -16.10
CA LEU A 550 -3.76 -12.80 -17.46
C LEU A 550 -3.03 -11.95 -18.51
N LEU A 551 -3.01 -10.62 -18.33
CA LEU A 551 -2.27 -9.71 -19.21
C LEU A 551 -0.79 -10.09 -19.29
N PHE A 552 -0.18 -10.35 -18.13
CA PHE A 552 1.22 -10.74 -18.02
C PHE A 552 1.50 -12.07 -18.74
N ALA A 553 0.60 -13.06 -18.64
CA ALA A 553 0.70 -14.35 -19.31
C ALA A 553 0.56 -14.27 -20.84
N ILE A 554 -0.26 -13.33 -21.34
CA ILE A 554 -0.47 -13.05 -22.77
C ILE A 554 0.79 -12.38 -23.34
N PHE A 555 1.23 -11.27 -22.77
CA PHE A 555 2.33 -10.47 -23.33
C PHE A 555 3.71 -11.10 -23.10
N ARG A 556 3.91 -11.76 -21.94
CA ARG A 556 5.22 -12.30 -21.51
C ARG A 556 6.33 -11.27 -21.70
N PRO A 557 6.23 -10.12 -21.01
CA PRO A 557 6.87 -8.89 -21.43
C PRO A 557 8.41 -8.94 -21.33
N TYR A 558 8.99 -9.81 -20.49
CA TYR A 558 10.44 -9.91 -20.35
C TYR A 558 11.14 -10.60 -21.54
N LYS A 559 12.36 -10.16 -21.85
CA LYS A 559 13.25 -10.81 -22.84
C LYS A 559 13.53 -12.26 -22.46
N LYS A 560 13.88 -12.52 -21.20
CA LYS A 560 14.19 -13.87 -20.70
C LYS A 560 12.94 -14.57 -20.18
N GLN A 561 12.64 -15.74 -20.74
CA GLN A 561 11.49 -16.57 -20.35
C GLN A 561 11.46 -16.90 -18.86
N ARG A 562 12.62 -17.12 -18.22
CA ARG A 562 12.72 -17.40 -16.78
C ARG A 562 12.12 -16.28 -15.93
N TYR A 563 12.30 -15.01 -16.32
CA TYR A 563 11.76 -13.87 -15.57
C TYR A 563 10.23 -13.80 -15.68
N ASN A 564 9.69 -14.11 -16.86
CA ASN A 564 8.23 -14.23 -17.03
C ASN A 564 7.64 -15.31 -16.11
N ILE A 565 8.31 -16.46 -15.96
CA ILE A 565 7.84 -17.54 -15.09
C ILE A 565 7.89 -17.13 -13.61
N ILE A 566 8.99 -16.52 -13.17
CA ILE A 566 9.18 -16.11 -11.77
C ILE A 566 8.16 -15.04 -11.38
N ASP A 567 8.00 -13.98 -12.16
CA ASP A 567 7.04 -12.91 -11.86
C ASP A 567 5.60 -13.44 -11.87
N SER A 568 5.25 -14.31 -12.83
CA SER A 568 3.92 -14.94 -12.85
C SER A 568 3.67 -15.78 -11.60
N ALA A 569 4.68 -16.53 -11.13
CA ALA A 569 4.59 -17.34 -9.92
C ALA A 569 4.44 -16.46 -8.66
N ILE A 570 5.16 -15.34 -8.59
CA ILE A 570 5.04 -14.37 -7.49
C ILE A 570 3.65 -13.72 -7.47
N ILE A 571 3.11 -13.31 -8.63
CA ILE A 571 1.76 -12.75 -8.73
C ILE A 571 0.71 -13.80 -8.32
N PHE A 572 0.83 -15.04 -8.77
CA PHE A 572 -0.07 -16.12 -8.39
C PHE A 572 -0.01 -16.42 -6.87
N LEU A 573 1.19 -16.43 -6.30
CA LEU A 573 1.39 -16.55 -4.85
C LEU A 573 0.69 -15.41 -4.12
N PHE A 574 0.77 -14.19 -4.63
CA PHE A 574 0.12 -13.04 -4.03
C PHE A 574 -1.41 -13.15 -4.06
N ILE A 575 -2.00 -13.62 -5.18
CA ILE A 575 -3.43 -13.93 -5.27
C ILE A 575 -3.81 -14.95 -4.18
N THR A 576 -3.03 -16.01 -4.04
CA THR A 576 -3.28 -17.07 -3.05
C THR A 576 -3.24 -16.54 -1.62
N ILE A 577 -2.24 -15.73 -1.28
CA ILE A 577 -2.10 -15.07 0.03
C ILE A 577 -3.29 -14.15 0.30
N THR A 578 -3.69 -13.34 -0.68
CA THR A 578 -4.82 -12.40 -0.59
C THR A 578 -6.16 -13.14 -0.41
N ALA A 579 -6.36 -14.25 -1.13
CA ALA A 579 -7.53 -15.12 -0.97
C ALA A 579 -7.57 -15.78 0.41
N LEU A 580 -6.41 -16.20 0.92
CA LEU A 580 -6.29 -16.77 2.27
C LEU A 580 -6.63 -15.74 3.35
N GLN A 581 -6.22 -14.48 3.19
CA GLN A 581 -6.60 -13.38 4.09
C GLN A 581 -8.11 -13.11 4.09
N LEU A 582 -8.75 -13.15 2.92
CA LEU A 582 -10.20 -13.04 2.81
C LEU A 582 -10.91 -14.22 3.50
N TYR A 583 -10.40 -15.44 3.31
CA TYR A 583 -10.93 -16.63 3.96
C TYR A 583 -10.77 -16.58 5.49
N MET A 584 -9.59 -16.19 5.99
CA MET A 584 -9.34 -16.04 7.43
C MET A 584 -10.28 -15.00 8.04
N TYR A 585 -10.54 -13.89 7.35
CA TYR A 585 -11.50 -12.88 7.80
C TYR A 585 -12.92 -13.43 7.99
N TYR A 586 -13.43 -14.19 7.01
CA TYR A 586 -14.76 -14.81 7.12
C TYR A 586 -14.79 -15.86 8.24
N LYS A 587 -13.71 -16.64 8.42
CA LYS A 587 -13.63 -17.63 9.49
C LYS A 587 -13.53 -17.02 10.89
N LEU A 588 -12.82 -15.90 11.03
CA LEU A 588 -12.72 -15.17 12.28
C LEU A 588 -14.11 -14.70 12.77
N HIS A 589 -14.99 -14.29 11.85
CA HIS A 589 -16.36 -13.91 12.17
C HIS A 589 -17.24 -15.10 12.61
N GLN A 590 -16.88 -16.32 12.24
CA GLN A 590 -17.61 -17.54 12.59
C GLN A 590 -17.10 -18.21 13.88
N THR A 591 -16.20 -17.57 14.65
CA THR A 591 -15.65 -18.08 15.93
C THR A 591 -14.85 -19.40 15.85
N PHE A 592 -14.41 -19.81 14.66
CA PHE A 592 -13.59 -21.01 14.50
C PHE A 592 -12.10 -20.77 14.73
N THR A 593 -11.40 -21.76 15.28
CA THR A 593 -9.94 -21.75 15.44
C THR A 593 -9.25 -21.88 14.06
N VAL A 594 -8.40 -20.91 13.71
CA VAL A 594 -7.78 -20.78 12.36
C VAL A 594 -6.31 -21.21 12.30
N SER A 595 -5.81 -21.94 13.30
CA SER A 595 -4.37 -22.18 13.52
C SER A 595 -3.61 -22.71 12.29
N HIS A 596 -4.09 -23.79 11.64
CA HIS A 596 -3.40 -24.38 10.49
C HIS A 596 -3.34 -23.45 9.26
N VAL A 597 -4.41 -22.70 9.03
CA VAL A 597 -4.53 -21.74 7.92
C VAL A 597 -3.56 -20.59 8.11
N PHE A 598 -3.43 -20.12 9.36
CA PHE A 598 -2.48 -19.09 9.74
C PHE A 598 -1.03 -19.54 9.56
N THR A 599 -0.67 -20.76 9.99
CA THR A 599 0.67 -21.33 9.74
C THR A 599 0.97 -21.45 8.25
N PHE A 600 -0.01 -21.92 7.46
CA PHE A 600 0.13 -22.01 6.01
C PHE A 600 0.31 -20.64 5.35
N TYR A 601 -0.43 -19.62 5.80
CA TYR A 601 -0.27 -18.23 5.35
C TYR A 601 1.16 -17.72 5.56
N HIS A 602 1.73 -17.93 6.76
CA HIS A 602 3.11 -17.51 7.07
C HIS A 602 4.15 -18.27 6.25
N PHE A 603 3.93 -19.57 6.03
CA PHE A 603 4.77 -20.36 5.14
C PHE A 603 4.79 -19.78 3.73
N LEU A 604 3.62 -19.51 3.14
CA LEU A 604 3.53 -18.88 1.81
C LEU A 604 4.20 -17.51 1.77
N LEU A 605 4.04 -16.72 2.84
CA LEU A 605 4.66 -15.41 2.96
C LEU A 605 6.20 -15.49 3.05
N SER A 606 6.78 -16.61 3.50
CA SER A 606 8.24 -16.79 3.56
C SER A 606 8.88 -17.16 2.20
N VAL A 607 8.09 -17.69 1.24
CA VAL A 607 8.62 -18.21 -0.04
C VAL A 607 9.41 -17.15 -0.84
N PRO A 608 8.93 -15.90 -1.01
CA PRO A 608 9.69 -14.87 -1.73
C PRO A 608 10.97 -14.45 -1.00
N LEU A 609 11.00 -14.50 0.33
CA LEU A 609 12.23 -14.24 1.12
C LEU A 609 13.30 -15.29 0.84
N VAL A 610 12.92 -16.57 0.83
CA VAL A 610 13.84 -17.66 0.49
C VAL A 610 14.36 -17.47 -0.94
N TYR A 611 13.46 -17.14 -1.88
CA TYR A 611 13.82 -16.86 -3.26
C TYR A 611 14.86 -15.74 -3.40
N ILE A 612 14.62 -14.56 -2.82
CA ILE A 612 15.54 -13.44 -2.94
C ILE A 612 16.87 -13.72 -2.24
N THR A 613 16.85 -14.46 -1.12
CA THR A 613 18.06 -14.84 -0.39
C THR A 613 18.95 -15.75 -1.24
N VAL A 614 18.37 -16.80 -1.84
CA VAL A 614 19.09 -17.69 -2.77
C VAL A 614 19.60 -16.91 -3.98
N TYR A 615 18.80 -16.00 -4.53
CA TYR A 615 19.21 -15.15 -5.64
C TYR A 615 20.41 -14.27 -5.30
N VAL A 616 20.39 -13.58 -4.15
CA VAL A 616 21.48 -12.71 -3.70
C VAL A 616 22.73 -13.51 -3.39
N VAL A 617 22.63 -14.65 -2.69
CA VAL A 617 23.78 -15.52 -2.40
C VAL A 617 24.42 -16.03 -3.68
N ASN A 618 23.62 -16.51 -4.64
CA ASN A 618 24.15 -16.95 -5.93
C ASN A 618 24.79 -15.79 -6.70
N TRP A 619 24.17 -14.60 -6.70
CA TRP A 619 24.76 -13.41 -7.33
C TRP A 619 26.12 -13.05 -6.71
N LEU A 620 26.21 -13.00 -5.38
CA LEU A 620 27.46 -12.75 -4.65
C LEU A 620 28.53 -13.81 -4.97
N TYR A 621 28.14 -15.08 -5.02
CA TYR A 621 29.02 -16.18 -5.39
C TYR A 621 29.57 -16.03 -6.82
N GLN A 622 28.72 -15.67 -7.79
CA GLN A 622 29.15 -15.43 -9.17
C GLN A 622 30.12 -14.23 -9.25
N GLN A 623 29.85 -13.15 -8.53
CA GLN A 623 30.74 -11.98 -8.46
C GLN A 623 32.09 -12.35 -7.85
N TRP A 624 32.09 -13.11 -6.76
CA TRP A 624 33.31 -13.60 -6.13
C TRP A 624 34.11 -14.50 -7.07
N LYS A 625 33.45 -15.46 -7.74
CA LYS A 625 34.07 -16.38 -8.70
C LYS A 625 34.70 -15.64 -9.89
N GLN A 626 34.01 -14.64 -10.45
CA GLN A 626 34.55 -13.81 -11.53
C GLN A 626 35.80 -13.03 -11.08
N ARG A 627 35.79 -12.51 -9.85
CA ARG A 627 36.97 -11.82 -9.28
C ARG A 627 38.14 -12.77 -9.04
N HIS A 628 37.86 -13.98 -8.55
CA HIS A 628 38.87 -15.01 -8.34
C HIS A 628 39.53 -15.41 -9.66
N ASN A 629 38.73 -15.73 -10.68
CA ASN A 629 39.24 -16.11 -12.01
C ASN A 629 40.06 -14.99 -12.68
N ARG A 630 39.71 -13.71 -12.45
CA ARG A 630 40.54 -12.59 -12.94
C ARG A 630 41.90 -12.52 -12.24
N ARG A 631 41.98 -12.87 -10.95
CA ARG A 631 43.25 -12.91 -10.21
C ARG A 631 44.12 -14.08 -10.63
N SER A 632 43.54 -15.27 -10.81
CA SER A 632 44.30 -16.44 -11.27
C SER A 632 44.84 -16.29 -12.69
N ASN A 633 44.09 -15.60 -13.56
CA ASN A 633 44.49 -15.37 -14.95
C ASN A 633 45.34 -14.11 -15.13
N THR A 634 45.76 -13.44 -14.05
CA THR A 634 46.79 -12.40 -14.16
C THR A 634 48.11 -13.15 -14.25
N PRO A 635 48.75 -13.26 -15.44
CA PRO A 635 49.94 -14.08 -15.58
C PRO A 635 51.04 -13.49 -14.70
N ALA A 636 51.58 -14.31 -13.79
CA ALA A 636 52.77 -13.98 -13.00
C ALA A 636 54.01 -13.77 -13.89
N ASP A 637 53.90 -14.03 -15.19
CA ASP A 637 54.99 -14.03 -16.16
C ASP A 637 54.98 -12.83 -17.13
N ARG A 638 54.25 -11.75 -16.80
CA ARG A 638 54.66 -10.45 -17.34
C ARG A 638 55.95 -10.02 -16.64
N GLN A 639 57.06 -10.63 -17.04
CA GLN A 639 58.35 -9.98 -16.94
C GLN A 639 58.20 -8.55 -17.50
N PRO A 640 58.79 -7.54 -16.85
CA PRO A 640 58.70 -6.17 -17.34
C PRO A 640 59.41 -6.06 -18.70
N GLU A 641 58.63 -6.12 -19.79
CA GLU A 641 59.08 -5.75 -21.15
C GLU A 641 59.56 -4.29 -21.24
N PHE A 642 59.47 -3.53 -20.15
CA PHE A 642 60.02 -2.18 -20.03
C PHE A 642 61.55 -2.11 -20.19
N TYR A 643 62.27 -3.24 -20.19
CA TYR A 643 63.71 -3.29 -20.53
C TYR A 643 64.01 -3.64 -22.00
N ARG A 644 63.00 -3.94 -22.84
CA ARG A 644 63.23 -4.34 -24.24
C ARG A 644 63.01 -3.21 -25.25
N GLU A 645 62.26 -2.16 -24.90
CA GLU A 645 62.08 -0.99 -25.78
C GLU A 645 63.27 0.00 -25.74
N SER A 646 64.01 0.09 -24.64
CA SER A 646 65.20 0.98 -24.58
C SER A 646 66.43 0.47 -25.34
N ALA A 647 66.39 -0.74 -25.93
CA ALA A 647 67.51 -1.32 -26.67
C ALA A 647 67.27 -1.40 -28.20
N LEU A 648 66.10 -0.97 -28.70
CA LEU A 648 65.79 -1.03 -30.14
C LEU A 648 65.67 0.34 -30.83
N GLU A 649 65.81 1.45 -30.11
CA GLU A 649 65.67 2.81 -30.67
C GLU A 649 66.98 3.40 -31.24
N GLU A 650 68.05 2.60 -31.41
CA GLU A 650 69.35 3.07 -31.93
C GLU A 650 69.67 2.66 -33.38
N ARG A 651 68.70 2.18 -34.18
CA ARG A 651 68.94 1.92 -35.62
C ARG A 651 67.75 2.28 -36.50
N VAL A 652 67.62 3.56 -36.84
CA VAL A 652 66.94 3.99 -38.08
C VAL A 652 67.91 4.86 -38.88
N PRO A 653 68.42 4.38 -40.02
CA PRO A 653 69.18 5.21 -40.93
C PRO A 653 68.26 6.15 -41.72
N LEU A 654 68.66 7.43 -41.78
CA LEU A 654 68.12 8.49 -42.62
C LEU A 654 67.97 8.02 -44.07
N ARG A 655 66.75 8.07 -44.61
CA ARG A 655 66.49 7.89 -46.05
C ARG A 655 65.59 9.00 -46.58
N GLY A 656 66.24 9.86 -47.37
CA GLY A 656 65.79 10.77 -48.41
C GLY A 656 64.31 11.08 -48.62
N GLU A 657 64.03 12.38 -48.70
CA GLU A 657 63.02 12.98 -49.58
C GLU A 657 63.11 12.41 -51.01
N PRO A 658 61.98 12.35 -51.76
CA PRO A 658 61.73 13.46 -52.67
C PRO A 658 60.25 13.86 -52.85
N SER A 659 60.08 15.18 -53.02
CA SER A 659 59.17 15.92 -53.90
C SER A 659 58.04 15.20 -54.67
N GLY A 660 56.85 15.81 -54.66
CA GLY A 660 56.19 16.26 -55.89
C GLY A 660 54.80 15.68 -56.23
N TYR A 661 53.96 16.58 -56.76
CA TYR A 661 52.67 16.41 -57.45
C TYR A 661 51.43 16.11 -56.59
N SER A 662 50.22 16.59 -56.87
CA SER A 662 49.69 17.59 -57.82
C SER A 662 48.18 17.70 -57.55
N ALA A 663 47.61 18.87 -57.78
CA ALA A 663 46.19 19.14 -57.72
C ALA A 663 45.36 18.29 -58.69
N ARG A 664 44.14 17.90 -58.28
CA ARG A 664 42.98 17.70 -59.17
C ARG A 664 41.64 17.86 -58.43
N ASN A 665 40.71 18.46 -59.17
CA ASN A 665 39.39 19.00 -58.83
C ASN A 665 38.34 18.00 -58.32
N PRO A 666 37.23 18.52 -57.73
CA PRO A 666 36.08 17.71 -57.32
C PRO A 666 35.18 17.40 -58.51
N VAL A 667 34.65 16.17 -58.55
CA VAL A 667 33.60 15.75 -59.48
C VAL A 667 32.35 15.42 -58.67
N SER A 668 31.27 16.09 -59.07
CA SER A 668 29.87 15.96 -58.71
C SER A 668 29.22 14.66 -59.21
N GLN A 669 27.96 14.46 -58.80
CA GLN A 669 26.96 13.48 -59.29
C GLN A 669 26.97 12.14 -58.53
N THR A 670 25.85 11.52 -58.15
CA THR A 670 24.42 11.72 -58.48
C THR A 670 23.58 10.90 -57.49
N GLU A 671 22.32 11.31 -57.33
CA GLU A 671 21.22 10.56 -56.74
C GLU A 671 21.10 9.14 -57.34
N VAL A 672 20.80 8.15 -56.50
CA VAL A 672 20.22 6.87 -56.94
C VAL A 672 19.02 6.58 -56.06
N SER A 673 17.86 6.62 -56.72
CA SER A 673 16.54 6.24 -56.21
C SER A 673 16.46 4.77 -55.83
N ILE A 674 15.65 4.54 -54.79
CA ILE A 674 15.18 3.26 -54.30
C ILE A 674 13.96 2.86 -55.14
N GLU A 675 14.05 1.75 -55.87
CA GLU A 675 12.88 0.95 -56.25
C GLU A 675 13.31 -0.46 -56.64
N ASN A 676 12.47 -1.44 -56.27
CA ASN A 676 12.53 -2.87 -56.56
C ASN A 676 13.37 -3.74 -55.60
N LEU A 677 12.68 -4.42 -54.69
CA LEU A 677 12.95 -5.81 -54.29
C LEU A 677 11.70 -6.36 -53.58
N LEU A 678 10.79 -6.90 -54.38
CA LEU A 678 9.80 -7.90 -54.01
C LEU A 678 10.19 -9.20 -54.73
N GLU A 679 9.88 -10.33 -54.09
CA GLU A 679 10.01 -11.71 -54.58
C GLU A 679 11.44 -12.30 -54.57
N ASP A 680 11.74 -13.09 -53.53
CA ASP A 680 11.84 -14.55 -53.73
C ASP A 680 11.88 -15.27 -52.37
N GLU A 681 10.79 -15.97 -52.05
CA GLU A 681 10.78 -17.07 -51.07
C GLU A 681 11.16 -18.37 -51.80
N ARG A 682 11.75 -19.30 -51.03
CA ARG A 682 11.72 -20.76 -51.24
C ARG A 682 12.86 -21.35 -52.08
N ASN A 683 13.90 -21.83 -51.37
CA ASN A 683 14.43 -23.21 -51.48
C ASN A 683 15.69 -23.38 -50.60
N GLU A 684 15.54 -23.88 -49.37
CA GLU A 684 16.64 -24.51 -48.66
C GLU A 684 16.67 -25.99 -49.03
N GLY A 685 17.52 -26.31 -50.00
CA GLY A 685 17.94 -27.66 -50.36
C GLY A 685 19.23 -28.01 -49.63
N GLU A 686 19.17 -29.15 -48.96
CA GLU A 686 20.23 -29.97 -48.38
C GLU A 686 21.44 -30.15 -49.32
N ILE A 687 22.64 -29.75 -48.88
CA ILE A 687 23.92 -30.16 -49.49
C ILE A 687 24.95 -30.46 -48.39
N ASP A 688 25.35 -31.73 -48.35
CA ASP A 688 26.54 -32.27 -47.68
C ASP A 688 27.83 -31.65 -48.23
N GLY A 689 28.76 -31.32 -47.34
CA GLY A 689 30.09 -30.80 -47.72
C GLY A 689 31.15 -31.09 -46.66
N GLN A 690 31.98 -32.10 -46.93
CA GLN A 690 33.12 -32.52 -46.12
C GLN A 690 34.34 -31.57 -46.23
N GLY A 691 34.95 -31.28 -45.06
CA GLY A 691 36.39 -31.05 -44.86
C GLY A 691 36.87 -29.59 -44.71
N PRO A 692 38.09 -29.31 -44.16
CA PRO A 692 39.03 -30.18 -43.43
C PRO A 692 39.41 -29.65 -42.02
N ARG A 693 40.19 -30.49 -41.32
CA ARG A 693 40.73 -30.33 -39.96
C ARG A 693 41.63 -29.09 -39.81
N GLY A 694 41.42 -28.34 -38.74
CA GLY A 694 42.37 -27.37 -38.17
C GLY A 694 42.15 -27.29 -36.66
N GLY A 695 43.20 -27.53 -35.88
CA GLY A 695 43.12 -27.81 -34.45
C GLY A 695 42.78 -26.60 -33.58
N GLU A 696 42.01 -26.86 -32.51
CA GLU A 696 41.98 -26.04 -31.29
C GLU A 696 41.40 -26.91 -30.16
N GLY A 697 42.29 -27.68 -29.52
CA GLY A 697 41.98 -28.39 -28.27
C GLY A 697 42.16 -27.44 -27.10
N THR A 698 41.07 -27.14 -26.39
CA THR A 698 40.97 -26.76 -24.94
C THR A 698 39.63 -26.11 -24.57
N GLY A 699 38.66 -25.99 -25.49
CA GLY A 699 37.33 -25.43 -25.21
C GLY A 699 36.20 -26.43 -24.92
N ARG A 700 36.41 -27.74 -25.18
CA ARG A 700 35.32 -28.75 -25.23
C ARG A 700 34.97 -29.37 -23.86
N GLU A 701 35.96 -29.61 -23.00
CA GLU A 701 35.73 -30.21 -21.66
C GLU A 701 34.90 -29.32 -20.72
N VAL A 702 35.04 -28.00 -20.81
CA VAL A 702 34.29 -27.07 -19.93
C VAL A 702 32.82 -26.95 -20.34
N ARG A 703 32.49 -27.24 -21.60
CA ARG A 703 31.11 -27.20 -22.12
C ARG A 703 30.38 -28.51 -21.84
N GLU A 704 31.05 -29.65 -21.98
CA GLU A 704 30.51 -30.97 -21.64
C GLU A 704 30.25 -31.12 -20.14
N GLY A 705 31.14 -30.61 -19.28
CA GLY A 705 30.93 -30.62 -17.83
C GLY A 705 29.71 -29.80 -17.37
N ARG A 706 29.36 -28.71 -18.06
CA ARG A 706 28.14 -27.93 -17.75
C ARG A 706 26.87 -28.62 -18.22
N GLU A 707 26.89 -29.29 -19.38
CA GLU A 707 25.74 -30.07 -19.83
C GLU A 707 25.49 -31.30 -18.96
N GLN A 708 26.55 -31.98 -18.50
CA GLN A 708 26.42 -33.12 -17.59
C GLN A 708 25.83 -32.71 -16.23
N LEU A 709 26.27 -31.58 -15.67
CA LEU A 709 25.71 -31.06 -14.42
C LEU A 709 24.23 -30.67 -14.56
N TRP A 710 23.86 -30.10 -15.72
CA TRP A 710 22.48 -29.72 -16.01
C TRP A 710 21.58 -30.94 -16.24
N ARG A 711 22.06 -31.97 -16.95
CA ARG A 711 21.35 -33.25 -17.14
C ARG A 711 21.17 -34.00 -15.82
N SER A 712 22.17 -33.98 -14.93
CA SER A 712 22.05 -34.52 -13.56
C SER A 712 21.00 -33.78 -12.73
N ALA A 713 20.97 -32.45 -12.79
CA ALA A 713 19.98 -31.65 -12.06
C ALA A 713 18.54 -31.87 -12.58
N VAL A 714 18.36 -32.00 -13.89
CA VAL A 714 17.06 -32.32 -14.50
C VAL A 714 16.63 -33.76 -14.18
N GLY A 715 17.58 -34.71 -14.18
CA GLY A 715 17.34 -36.09 -13.77
C GLY A 715 16.87 -36.18 -12.32
N ALA A 716 17.59 -35.53 -11.38
CA ALA A 716 17.22 -35.47 -9.97
C ALA A 716 15.83 -34.83 -9.75
N TRP A 717 15.46 -33.84 -10.56
CA TRP A 717 14.14 -33.22 -10.50
C TRP A 717 13.03 -34.14 -11.05
N GLY A 718 13.32 -34.87 -12.13
CA GLY A 718 12.44 -35.89 -12.69
C GLY A 718 12.22 -37.07 -11.74
N ASP A 719 13.27 -37.48 -11.01
CA ASP A 719 13.21 -38.56 -10.02
C ASP A 719 12.44 -38.13 -8.77
N TRP A 720 12.65 -36.91 -8.30
CA TRP A 720 11.86 -36.33 -7.22
C TRP A 720 10.37 -36.22 -7.59
N TYR A 721 10.06 -35.81 -8.81
CA TYR A 721 8.68 -35.74 -9.32
C TYR A 721 8.02 -37.12 -9.44
N ARG A 722 8.76 -38.14 -9.93
CA ARG A 722 8.31 -39.54 -9.99
C ARG A 722 8.08 -40.12 -8.59
N TRP A 723 8.98 -39.82 -7.65
CA TRP A 723 8.82 -40.21 -6.24
C TRP A 723 7.58 -39.58 -5.62
N TRP A 724 7.33 -38.28 -5.86
CA TRP A 724 6.13 -37.59 -5.38
C TRP A 724 4.83 -38.12 -6.00
N GLN A 725 4.83 -38.50 -7.29
CA GLN A 725 3.70 -39.19 -7.92
C GLN A 725 3.48 -40.60 -7.35
N SER A 726 4.54 -41.32 -7.02
CA SER A 726 4.46 -42.62 -6.36
C SER A 726 3.92 -42.50 -4.93
N TYR A 727 4.33 -41.47 -4.18
CA TYR A 727 3.86 -41.18 -2.83
C TYR A 727 2.36 -40.82 -2.79
N THR A 728 1.91 -39.97 -3.73
CA THR A 728 0.49 -39.57 -3.83
C THR A 728 -0.43 -40.67 -4.36
N SER A 729 0.08 -41.59 -5.19
CA SER A 729 -0.66 -42.78 -5.62
C SER A 729 -0.72 -43.86 -4.53
N GLY A 730 0.32 -44.01 -3.69
CA GLY A 730 0.31 -44.86 -2.50
C GLY A 730 -0.73 -44.45 -1.45
N GLN A 731 -0.90 -43.15 -1.24
CA GLN A 731 -1.93 -42.59 -0.33
C GLN A 731 -3.37 -42.85 -0.81
N ARG A 732 -3.62 -43.02 -2.12
CA ARG A 732 -4.95 -43.40 -2.65
C ARG A 732 -5.29 -44.87 -2.43
N LYS A 733 -4.30 -45.76 -2.38
CA LYS A 733 -4.53 -47.19 -2.06
C LYS A 733 -4.72 -47.45 -0.56
N ALA A 734 -4.13 -46.63 0.30
CA ALA A 734 -4.31 -46.74 1.76
C ALA A 734 -5.70 -46.27 2.25
N LYS A 735 -6.45 -45.49 1.46
CA LYS A 735 -7.80 -45.03 1.83
C LYS A 735 -8.94 -46.01 1.52
N HIS A 736 -8.65 -47.17 0.92
CA HIS A 736 -9.63 -48.23 0.68
C HIS A 736 -9.54 -49.41 1.66
N PHE A 737 -8.70 -49.32 2.69
CA PHE A 737 -8.56 -50.32 3.76
C PHE A 737 -8.71 -49.65 5.13
N SER A 738 -9.83 -48.97 5.38
CA SER A 738 -10.27 -48.65 6.75
C SER A 738 -11.77 -48.35 6.78
N THR A 739 -12.57 -49.37 6.49
CA THR A 739 -13.97 -49.47 6.94
C THR A 739 -14.21 -50.91 7.36
N SER A 740 -13.90 -51.17 8.63
CA SER A 740 -14.51 -52.21 9.48
C SER A 740 -14.81 -51.56 10.81
#